data_AF-A0A3N9NXX3-F1
#
_entry.id   AF-A0A3N9NXX3-F1
#
_cell.length_a   1.000
_cell.length_b   1.000
_cell.length_c   1.000
_cell.angle_alpha   90.00
_cell.angle_beta   90.00
_cell.angle_gamma   90.00
#
_symmetry.space_group_name_H-M   'P 1'
#
loop_
_entity.id
_entity.type
_entity.pdbx_description
1 polymer ?
#
loop_
_entity_poly.entity_id
_entity_poly.type
_entity_poly.pdbx_seq_one_letter_code
_entity_poly.pdbx_strand_id
1 'polypeptide(L)'
;MNTKNIVLELSMKLIKGMQGFLSLMICLMLIISGVSFGQLPEEKVVLSEDLSEALSYFDRSEYETAIVRLIDHAKKFAAESGIAYYFVAESHYNLALAAKISKEDRIQHLESVIIYLNSAVENGLEESYPEKSDEVVYKRAWANFRLSELTCQPLEKLSIAYNNFDFIAGGLEDHKMTPEGAYMSAEVLIQKSMLRRIELYRSVNAGERISIAKDIIQDLRIAQKHLEDVVKSSIASQYLQACAKFQLQNIQLILAKTNAKLKPEVYQEVRGGESASNGREAAVKYLQSLQFETVNQNLSQAMAVQFHPLIQYSKTYATIFEYLITGEQVFEVNIALDSLPRPRFRQDYLFFQANRDHKADIQEQRFIQLAKTSESYYYEVSTIYPEALYWLGWVQYISGEKDSKNSFQSYLSVTGNDACDLRVNFLREDAQMRLFYLTFDHNATNPGQLKSLKQALSGFNPTVPSIKKERNLLLSLTRVGLGEQAGSIFSNVDEVVELIRYMLPKAALVYGQERAQYLKYLDSLLKITQYQKSDQTKFFQGIVAFLRAEIQPEDQQVLKFYKQAADIMETLEKGNNKYQHEARYIIARAYFDAAKHESDKNEKEKLYRKAKEIFVELIQRQKSLRSLFYLAEIFIHENNHLAAAECYQSVINTTCRIDGGEFWCASARAGLRNSRNRGDLGEIRDIPIDNVEFPENLNKVDNEEITLEQFGYQKYVMKKLWAESIDRLIQFGLPNRMLYPAENRISDSRFAQRDFGQQTAGLSEQIIGLKSGLVLNVVLPQDLLASEQGVLVFYNGKLLPKERDGYRVEDIPLNEKALLEIRNDRCYVYRKKFRFTQPRQMHLIIPLIQKFRFRRINHIPDIEKHTIHFPGRLDKNTLFVTGHQISESSELYYHFNEKLNLRDLTIAGDRILAVKDSATYLLQYHLDGSIPDDARDRTLPLYFPASNYALKSPEGVAVDSSGHIYITDVDQNQLFIFDSNGRFRSVIGNIATVQNDTIPKVSFFRPKRVALAEDYEGVNIGDTRVYRPVLLFVTDRTGIHVTNQDGDVLEHIPNTEDQKGIFYDLIVQGYGKSCQLFVWNRQAGHVEWFKAEPVK
;
A
#
# COMPACT_ATOMS: atom_id res chain seq x y z
N MET A 1 -70.88 -14.00 -41.28
CA MET A 1 -70.19 -12.95 -42.04
C MET A 1 -70.45 -11.62 -41.35
N ASN A 2 -69.37 -10.89 -41.07
CA ASN A 2 -69.29 -9.44 -40.94
C ASN A 2 -69.68 -8.66 -39.67
N THR A 3 -68.70 -7.80 -39.33
CA THR A 3 -68.75 -6.43 -38.83
C THR A 3 -68.87 -6.10 -37.33
N LYS A 4 -68.93 -7.06 -36.40
CA LYS A 4 -68.70 -6.76 -34.96
C LYS A 4 -67.34 -7.17 -34.38
N ASN A 5 -66.65 -8.16 -34.96
CA ASN A 5 -65.39 -8.67 -34.40
C ASN A 5 -64.11 -7.97 -34.89
N ILE A 6 -64.17 -7.11 -35.92
CA ILE A 6 -62.98 -6.36 -36.41
C ILE A 6 -62.82 -5.00 -35.68
N VAL A 7 -63.90 -4.43 -35.12
CA VAL A 7 -63.84 -3.13 -34.41
C VAL A 7 -63.34 -3.28 -32.96
N LEU A 8 -63.54 -4.43 -32.31
CA LEU A 8 -63.00 -4.70 -30.96
C LEU A 8 -61.48 -5.03 -30.97
N GLU A 9 -60.99 -5.64 -32.04
CA GLU A 9 -59.57 -6.02 -32.15
C GLU A 9 -58.66 -4.82 -32.50
N LEU A 10 -59.19 -3.82 -33.21
CA LEU A 10 -58.50 -2.54 -33.50
C LEU A 10 -58.51 -1.56 -32.31
N SER A 11 -59.53 -1.60 -31.44
CA SER A 11 -59.60 -0.77 -30.24
C SER A 11 -58.70 -1.29 -29.10
N MET A 12 -58.53 -2.61 -28.97
CA MET A 12 -57.57 -3.20 -28.02
C MET A 12 -56.09 -3.04 -28.42
N LYS A 13 -55.78 -2.90 -29.72
CA LYS A 13 -54.41 -2.57 -30.18
C LYS A 13 -54.06 -1.08 -30.06
N LEU A 14 -55.02 -0.16 -30.15
CA LEU A 14 -54.77 1.27 -29.90
C LEU A 14 -54.57 1.59 -28.40
N ILE A 15 -55.26 0.90 -27.49
CA ILE A 15 -55.14 1.15 -26.04
C ILE A 15 -53.81 0.60 -25.47
N LYS A 16 -53.28 -0.52 -26.00
CA LYS A 16 -51.93 -1.02 -25.66
C LYS A 16 -50.79 -0.18 -26.25
N GLY A 17 -51.02 0.52 -27.37
CA GLY A 17 -50.04 1.46 -27.96
C GLY A 17 -49.93 2.80 -27.21
N MET A 18 -51.03 3.31 -26.63
CA MET A 18 -51.02 4.59 -25.89
C MET A 18 -50.46 4.47 -24.45
N GLN A 19 -50.51 3.30 -23.81
CA GLN A 19 -49.86 3.07 -22.51
C GLN A 19 -48.32 3.00 -22.60
N GLY A 20 -47.77 2.57 -23.75
CA GLY A 20 -46.33 2.60 -24.01
C GLY A 20 -45.78 4.02 -24.22
N PHE A 21 -46.54 4.91 -24.86
CA PHE A 21 -46.11 6.28 -25.13
C PHE A 21 -46.28 7.23 -23.92
N LEU A 22 -47.30 7.00 -23.07
CA LEU A 22 -47.48 7.77 -21.83
C LEU A 22 -46.43 7.39 -20.77
N SER A 23 -46.01 6.13 -20.72
CA SER A 23 -44.93 5.66 -19.83
C SER A 23 -43.55 6.17 -20.28
N LEU A 24 -43.31 6.32 -21.59
CA LEU A 24 -42.07 6.91 -22.11
C LEU A 24 -42.00 8.44 -21.89
N MET A 25 -43.12 9.17 -21.99
CA MET A 25 -43.15 10.62 -21.70
C MET A 25 -43.08 10.96 -20.21
N ILE A 26 -43.67 10.14 -19.33
CA ILE A 26 -43.58 10.32 -17.87
C ILE A 26 -42.15 10.00 -17.39
N CYS A 27 -41.51 8.96 -17.93
CA CYS A 27 -40.09 8.70 -17.67
C CYS A 27 -39.17 9.83 -18.20
N LEU A 28 -39.45 10.42 -19.37
CA LEU A 28 -38.64 11.54 -19.90
C LEU A 28 -38.86 12.86 -19.13
N MET A 29 -40.06 13.12 -18.58
CA MET A 29 -40.33 14.29 -17.73
C MET A 29 -39.81 14.15 -16.29
N LEU A 30 -39.69 12.93 -15.77
CA LEU A 30 -39.09 12.66 -14.46
C LEU A 30 -37.55 12.69 -14.49
N ILE A 31 -36.92 12.42 -15.64
CA ILE A 31 -35.46 12.56 -15.83
C ILE A 31 -35.02 14.04 -15.88
N ILE A 32 -35.92 14.99 -16.15
CA ILE A 32 -35.61 16.43 -16.26
C ILE A 32 -35.88 17.21 -14.95
N SER A 33 -36.61 16.64 -13.97
CA SER A 33 -37.10 17.40 -12.81
C SER A 33 -36.49 17.07 -11.44
N GLY A 34 -35.50 16.16 -11.34
CA GLY A 34 -34.62 16.08 -10.16
C GLY A 34 -35.32 15.88 -8.80
N VAL A 35 -36.38 15.06 -8.73
CA VAL A 35 -37.05 14.70 -7.46
C VAL A 35 -36.92 13.20 -7.23
N SER A 36 -36.13 12.82 -6.22
CA SER A 36 -36.03 11.43 -5.73
C SER A 36 -37.21 11.11 -4.82
N PHE A 37 -38.04 10.12 -5.20
CA PHE A 37 -38.94 9.45 -4.25
C PHE A 37 -38.13 8.40 -3.48
N GLY A 38 -38.09 8.54 -2.15
CA GLY A 38 -37.56 7.51 -1.26
C GLY A 38 -38.35 6.22 -1.40
N GLN A 39 -37.66 5.15 -1.77
CA GLN A 39 -38.18 3.79 -1.69
C GLN A 39 -38.43 3.42 -0.22
N LEU A 40 -39.51 2.65 0.01
CA LEU A 40 -39.72 1.86 1.22
C LEU A 40 -38.44 1.04 1.53
N PRO A 41 -38.11 0.79 2.81
CA PRO A 41 -36.92 0.02 3.14
C PRO A 41 -37.04 -1.39 2.55
N GLU A 42 -36.14 -1.71 1.61
CA GLU A 42 -35.90 -3.07 1.16
C GLU A 42 -35.70 -3.98 2.39
N GLU A 43 -36.34 -5.14 2.38
CA GLU A 43 -35.99 -6.22 3.30
C GLU A 43 -34.49 -6.49 3.14
N LYS A 44 -33.68 -5.99 4.10
CA LYS A 44 -32.24 -6.26 4.13
C LYS A 44 -32.04 -7.77 4.10
N VAL A 45 -31.39 -8.25 3.03
CA VAL A 45 -31.02 -9.64 2.82
C VAL A 45 -30.44 -10.22 4.11
N VAL A 46 -31.14 -11.20 4.67
CA VAL A 46 -30.60 -12.02 5.77
C VAL A 46 -29.70 -13.05 5.10
N LEU A 47 -28.40 -13.02 5.39
CA LEU A 47 -27.47 -14.04 4.91
C LEU A 47 -27.99 -15.42 5.31
N SER A 48 -27.91 -16.39 4.41
CA SER A 48 -28.27 -17.77 4.73
C SER A 48 -27.46 -18.30 5.92
N GLU A 49 -28.06 -19.20 6.70
CA GLU A 49 -27.39 -19.81 7.86
C GLU A 49 -26.10 -20.55 7.45
N ASP A 50 -26.11 -21.19 6.28
CA ASP A 50 -24.96 -21.87 5.67
C ASP A 50 -23.82 -20.90 5.30
N LEU A 51 -24.13 -19.74 4.71
CA LEU A 51 -23.13 -18.70 4.42
C LEU A 51 -22.56 -18.12 5.71
N SER A 52 -23.42 -17.90 6.71
CA SER A 52 -23.01 -17.40 8.03
C SER A 52 -22.05 -18.38 8.73
N GLU A 53 -22.31 -19.68 8.62
CA GLU A 53 -21.40 -20.72 9.11
C GLU A 53 -20.06 -20.67 8.36
N ALA A 54 -20.07 -20.58 7.03
CA ALA A 54 -18.84 -20.49 6.22
C ALA A 54 -17.99 -19.27 6.59
N LEU A 55 -18.62 -18.10 6.78
CA LEU A 55 -17.95 -16.86 7.22
C LEU A 55 -17.41 -16.96 8.66
N SER A 56 -18.01 -17.79 9.52
CA SER A 56 -17.48 -18.01 10.87
C SER A 56 -16.08 -18.63 10.88
N TYR A 57 -15.71 -19.41 9.85
CA TYR A 57 -14.36 -19.97 9.71
C TYR A 57 -13.37 -18.86 9.31
N PHE A 58 -13.79 -17.93 8.45
CA PHE A 58 -13.01 -16.75 8.09
C PHE A 58 -12.72 -15.88 9.33
N ASP A 59 -13.74 -15.58 10.14
CA ASP A 59 -13.60 -14.78 11.37
C ASP A 59 -12.70 -15.47 12.42
N ARG A 60 -12.66 -16.81 12.44
CA ARG A 60 -11.74 -17.60 13.28
C ARG A 60 -10.33 -17.72 12.70
N SER A 61 -10.03 -17.03 11.59
CA SER A 61 -8.78 -17.14 10.84
C SER A 61 -8.47 -18.57 10.33
N GLU A 62 -9.50 -19.42 10.18
CA GLU A 62 -9.41 -20.77 9.62
C GLU A 62 -9.57 -20.72 8.08
N TYR A 63 -8.72 -19.91 7.41
CA TYR A 63 -8.91 -19.49 6.01
C TYR A 63 -8.97 -20.64 4.99
N GLU A 64 -8.18 -21.70 5.16
CA GLU A 64 -8.23 -22.87 4.27
C GLU A 64 -9.60 -23.56 4.32
N THR A 65 -10.18 -23.67 5.51
CA THR A 65 -11.51 -24.25 5.69
C THR A 65 -12.58 -23.29 5.15
N ALA A 66 -12.43 -21.99 5.40
CA ALA A 66 -13.32 -20.97 4.87
C ALA A 66 -13.38 -21.03 3.33
N ILE A 67 -12.24 -21.13 2.64
CA ILE A 67 -12.16 -21.24 1.17
C ILE A 67 -13.00 -22.42 0.66
N VAL A 68 -12.80 -23.61 1.23
CA VAL A 68 -13.52 -24.82 0.79
C VAL A 68 -15.04 -24.65 0.97
N ARG A 69 -15.46 -24.13 2.13
CA ARG A 69 -16.88 -23.94 2.46
C ARG A 69 -17.53 -22.86 1.62
N LEU A 70 -16.87 -21.73 1.41
CA LEU A 70 -17.38 -20.62 0.61
C LEU A 70 -17.47 -20.98 -0.88
N ILE A 71 -16.51 -21.74 -1.43
CA ILE A 71 -16.60 -22.24 -2.81
C ILE A 71 -17.76 -23.22 -2.98
N ASP A 72 -17.97 -24.14 -2.02
CA ASP A 72 -19.11 -25.06 -2.04
C ASP A 72 -20.44 -24.30 -1.94
N HIS A 73 -20.50 -23.28 -1.10
CA HIS A 73 -21.65 -22.39 -0.97
C HIS A 73 -21.96 -21.65 -2.27
N ALA A 74 -20.96 -21.01 -2.88
CA ALA A 74 -21.09 -20.26 -4.12
C ALA A 74 -21.64 -21.11 -5.28
N LYS A 75 -21.31 -22.42 -5.30
CA LYS A 75 -21.85 -23.37 -6.30
C LYS A 75 -23.31 -23.74 -6.07
N LYS A 76 -23.78 -23.69 -4.82
CA LYS A 76 -25.14 -24.09 -4.43
C LYS A 76 -26.12 -22.92 -4.47
N PHE A 77 -25.67 -21.71 -4.14
CA PHE A 77 -26.53 -20.54 -3.96
C PHE A 77 -26.10 -19.39 -4.85
N ALA A 78 -26.66 -19.34 -6.07
CA ALA A 78 -26.30 -18.34 -7.09
C ALA A 78 -26.56 -16.89 -6.64
N ALA A 79 -27.54 -16.63 -5.77
CA ALA A 79 -27.82 -15.29 -5.25
C ALA A 79 -26.77 -14.79 -4.24
N GLU A 80 -25.96 -15.69 -3.68
CA GLU A 80 -24.95 -15.40 -2.66
C GLU A 80 -23.52 -15.71 -3.15
N SER A 81 -23.35 -16.11 -4.42
CA SER A 81 -22.06 -16.54 -4.97
C SER A 81 -21.06 -15.38 -5.06
N GLY A 82 -21.52 -14.17 -5.44
CA GLY A 82 -20.68 -12.97 -5.49
C GLY A 82 -19.99 -12.68 -4.15
N ILE A 83 -20.76 -12.61 -3.05
CA ILE A 83 -20.20 -12.36 -1.71
C ILE A 83 -19.35 -13.52 -1.20
N ALA A 84 -19.70 -14.77 -1.52
CA ALA A 84 -18.88 -15.93 -1.17
C ALA A 84 -17.51 -15.88 -1.86
N TYR A 85 -17.44 -15.61 -3.17
CA TYR A 85 -16.16 -15.48 -3.89
C TYR A 85 -15.31 -14.31 -3.40
N TYR A 86 -15.93 -13.20 -2.99
CA TYR A 86 -15.21 -12.10 -2.35
C TYR A 86 -14.48 -12.57 -1.09
N PHE A 87 -15.13 -13.33 -0.20
CA PHE A 87 -14.47 -13.84 1.01
C PHE A 87 -13.51 -15.01 0.75
N VAL A 88 -13.66 -15.74 -0.36
CA VAL A 88 -12.60 -16.65 -0.85
C VAL A 88 -11.35 -15.87 -1.20
N ALA A 89 -11.49 -14.73 -1.90
CA ALA A 89 -10.36 -13.87 -2.22
C ALA A 89 -9.71 -13.28 -0.96
N GLU A 90 -10.48 -12.76 -0.01
CA GLU A 90 -9.95 -12.28 1.28
C GLU A 90 -9.20 -13.38 2.05
N SER A 91 -9.72 -14.62 2.04
CA SER A 91 -9.07 -15.77 2.66
C SER A 91 -7.70 -16.05 2.02
N HIS A 92 -7.64 -16.08 0.69
CA HIS A 92 -6.37 -16.23 -0.03
C HIS A 92 -5.40 -15.08 0.26
N TYR A 93 -5.90 -13.85 0.35
CA TYR A 93 -5.07 -12.69 0.65
C TYR A 93 -4.47 -12.79 2.06
N ASN A 94 -5.26 -13.17 3.07
CA ASN A 94 -4.78 -13.36 4.43
C ASN A 94 -3.77 -14.53 4.53
N LEU A 95 -3.99 -15.63 3.80
CA LEU A 95 -3.00 -16.70 3.67
C LEU A 95 -1.71 -16.21 3.03
N ALA A 96 -1.81 -15.40 1.97
CA ALA A 96 -0.65 -14.78 1.32
C ALA A 96 0.12 -13.82 2.23
N LEU A 97 -0.43 -13.36 3.36
CA LEU A 97 0.28 -12.55 4.35
C LEU A 97 0.90 -13.38 5.47
N ALA A 98 0.60 -14.68 5.58
CA ALA A 98 1.11 -15.54 6.64
C ALA A 98 2.64 -15.58 6.68
N ALA A 99 3.22 -15.63 7.88
CA ALA A 99 4.67 -15.60 8.06
C ALA A 99 5.39 -16.90 7.65
N LYS A 100 4.68 -18.04 7.61
CA LYS A 100 5.27 -19.39 7.42
C LYS A 100 4.88 -20.04 6.08
N ILE A 101 4.83 -19.27 4.99
CA ILE A 101 4.57 -19.79 3.64
C ILE A 101 5.72 -19.47 2.69
N SER A 102 5.92 -20.34 1.70
CA SER A 102 6.96 -20.14 0.68
C SER A 102 6.66 -18.92 -0.21
N LYS A 103 7.68 -18.41 -0.91
CA LYS A 103 7.51 -17.30 -1.85
C LYS A 103 6.60 -17.71 -3.02
N GLU A 104 6.73 -18.95 -3.49
CA GLU A 104 5.93 -19.53 -4.57
C GLU A 104 4.46 -19.65 -4.18
N ASP A 105 4.16 -20.20 -3.00
CA ASP A 105 2.78 -20.33 -2.50
C ASP A 105 2.14 -18.95 -2.29
N ARG A 106 2.93 -17.97 -1.82
CA ARG A 106 2.48 -16.59 -1.66
C ARG A 106 2.05 -15.98 -2.99
N ILE A 107 2.84 -16.17 -4.04
CA ILE A 107 2.50 -15.71 -5.39
C ILE A 107 1.20 -16.37 -5.85
N GLN A 108 1.07 -17.69 -5.70
CA GLN A 108 -0.15 -18.43 -6.10
C GLN A 108 -1.40 -17.94 -5.37
N HIS A 109 -1.31 -17.68 -4.07
CA HIS A 109 -2.43 -17.12 -3.30
C HIS A 109 -2.79 -15.72 -3.80
N LEU A 110 -1.82 -14.84 -4.03
CA LEU A 110 -2.09 -13.49 -4.55
C LEU A 110 -2.69 -13.50 -5.97
N GLU A 111 -2.28 -14.43 -6.83
CA GLU A 111 -2.90 -14.64 -8.13
C GLU A 111 -4.34 -15.15 -7.98
N SER A 112 -4.59 -16.04 -7.01
CA SER A 112 -5.94 -16.53 -6.69
C SER A 112 -6.86 -15.41 -6.20
N VAL A 113 -6.34 -14.43 -5.43
CA VAL A 113 -7.10 -13.24 -5.03
C VAL A 113 -7.67 -12.53 -6.25
N ILE A 114 -6.85 -12.28 -7.28
CA ILE A 114 -7.28 -11.59 -8.49
C ILE A 114 -8.38 -12.38 -9.21
N ILE A 115 -8.19 -13.71 -9.33
CA ILE A 115 -9.17 -14.60 -9.97
C ILE A 115 -10.51 -14.54 -9.25
N TYR A 116 -10.53 -14.73 -7.93
CA TYR A 116 -11.77 -14.79 -7.18
C TYR A 116 -12.45 -13.44 -7.01
N LEU A 117 -11.71 -12.32 -6.99
CA LEU A 117 -12.30 -10.98 -7.06
C LEU A 117 -12.96 -10.69 -8.42
N ASN A 118 -12.45 -11.25 -9.51
CA ASN A 118 -13.13 -11.16 -10.81
C ASN A 118 -14.38 -12.04 -10.81
N SER A 119 -14.28 -13.29 -10.33
CA SER A 119 -15.44 -14.17 -10.19
C SER A 119 -16.53 -13.57 -9.30
N ALA A 120 -16.17 -12.86 -8.24
CA ALA A 120 -17.14 -12.18 -7.37
C ALA A 120 -17.95 -11.13 -8.16
N VAL A 121 -17.29 -10.29 -8.94
CA VAL A 121 -17.95 -9.27 -9.78
C VAL A 121 -18.79 -9.91 -10.88
N GLU A 122 -18.26 -10.92 -11.57
CA GLU A 122 -19.00 -11.69 -12.60
C GLU A 122 -20.26 -12.37 -12.06
N ASN A 123 -20.32 -12.62 -10.74
CA ASN A 123 -21.44 -13.23 -10.04
C ASN A 123 -22.29 -12.21 -9.27
N GLY A 124 -22.40 -10.98 -9.79
CA GLY A 124 -23.35 -9.98 -9.30
C GLY A 124 -23.04 -9.40 -7.93
N LEU A 125 -21.77 -9.46 -7.47
CA LEU A 125 -21.38 -8.86 -6.19
C LEU A 125 -21.72 -7.37 -6.14
N GLU A 126 -21.42 -6.61 -7.18
CA GLU A 126 -21.66 -5.15 -7.19
C GLU A 126 -23.15 -4.81 -7.33
N GLU A 127 -23.93 -5.68 -7.96
CA GLU A 127 -25.39 -5.53 -8.04
C GLU A 127 -26.05 -5.80 -6.69
N SER A 128 -25.56 -6.81 -5.96
CA SER A 128 -26.13 -7.26 -4.70
C SER A 128 -25.56 -6.51 -3.48
N TYR A 129 -24.32 -6.03 -3.58
CA TYR A 129 -23.56 -5.32 -2.56
C TYR A 129 -22.77 -4.16 -3.19
N PRO A 130 -23.43 -3.08 -3.64
CA PRO A 130 -22.78 -1.96 -4.32
C PRO A 130 -21.61 -1.35 -3.53
N GLU A 131 -21.69 -1.40 -2.20
CA GLU A 131 -20.61 -0.96 -1.30
C GLU A 131 -19.27 -1.68 -1.50
N LYS A 132 -19.25 -2.86 -2.13
CA LYS A 132 -18.06 -3.70 -2.28
C LYS A 132 -17.27 -3.37 -3.54
N SER A 133 -17.80 -2.54 -4.44
CA SER A 133 -17.12 -2.21 -5.69
C SER A 133 -15.74 -1.58 -5.45
N ASP A 134 -15.67 -0.54 -4.60
CA ASP A 134 -14.39 0.10 -4.25
C ASP A 134 -13.45 -0.84 -3.47
N GLU A 135 -14.00 -1.65 -2.55
CA GLU A 135 -13.20 -2.61 -1.78
C GLU A 135 -12.53 -3.66 -2.67
N VAL A 136 -13.24 -4.13 -3.71
CA VAL A 136 -12.71 -5.07 -4.69
C VAL A 136 -11.55 -4.44 -5.47
N VAL A 137 -11.72 -3.21 -5.97
CA VAL A 137 -10.66 -2.49 -6.70
C VAL A 137 -9.45 -2.26 -5.80
N TYR A 138 -9.67 -1.83 -4.55
CA TYR A 138 -8.62 -1.64 -3.56
C TYR A 138 -7.87 -2.94 -3.24
N LYS A 139 -8.58 -4.06 -3.07
CA LYS A 139 -7.95 -5.36 -2.81
C LYS A 139 -7.16 -5.86 -4.02
N ARG A 140 -7.65 -5.66 -5.25
CA ARG A 140 -6.89 -5.94 -6.48
C ARG A 140 -5.62 -5.09 -6.56
N ALA A 141 -5.69 -3.82 -6.14
CA ALA A 141 -4.53 -2.92 -6.10
C ALA A 141 -3.45 -3.47 -5.17
N TRP A 142 -3.82 -3.84 -3.94
CA TRP A 142 -2.92 -4.45 -2.98
C TRP A 142 -2.36 -5.80 -3.46
N ALA A 143 -3.18 -6.69 -4.00
CA ALA A 143 -2.70 -7.98 -4.53
C ALA A 143 -1.62 -7.78 -5.60
N ASN A 144 -1.80 -6.82 -6.52
CA ASN A 144 -0.80 -6.50 -7.53
C ASN A 144 0.44 -5.80 -6.95
N PHE A 145 0.28 -4.94 -5.95
CA PHE A 145 1.42 -4.37 -5.22
C PHE A 145 2.27 -5.47 -4.57
N ARG A 146 1.63 -6.43 -3.90
CA ARG A 146 2.29 -7.60 -3.28
C ARG A 146 2.91 -8.55 -4.31
N LEU A 147 2.25 -8.78 -5.44
CA LEU A 147 2.86 -9.55 -6.54
C LEU A 147 4.08 -8.84 -7.10
N SER A 148 4.02 -7.51 -7.20
CA SER A 148 5.17 -6.75 -7.66
C SER A 148 6.36 -7.09 -6.78
N GLU A 149 6.25 -7.08 -5.46
CA GLU A 149 7.32 -7.34 -4.48
C GLU A 149 8.07 -8.67 -4.66
N LEU A 150 7.40 -9.68 -5.23
CA LEU A 150 7.88 -11.06 -5.25
C LEU A 150 8.32 -11.51 -6.64
N THR A 151 7.72 -10.93 -7.69
CA THR A 151 7.91 -11.39 -9.07
C THR A 151 9.10 -10.71 -9.77
N CYS A 152 9.51 -11.30 -10.90
CA CYS A 152 10.60 -10.80 -11.76
C CYS A 152 10.12 -9.79 -12.82
N GLN A 153 8.81 -9.51 -12.88
CA GLN A 153 8.21 -8.52 -13.78
C GLN A 153 7.43 -7.46 -12.98
N PRO A 154 8.12 -6.67 -12.14
CA PRO A 154 7.45 -5.82 -11.17
C PRO A 154 6.76 -4.60 -11.76
N LEU A 155 7.25 -4.04 -12.88
CA LEU A 155 6.71 -2.81 -13.46
C LEU A 155 5.28 -2.98 -14.00
N GLU A 156 4.95 -4.16 -14.54
CA GLU A 156 3.60 -4.49 -14.99
C GLU A 156 2.63 -4.52 -13.80
N LYS A 157 2.98 -5.28 -12.75
CA LYS A 157 2.16 -5.39 -11.54
C LYS A 157 1.99 -4.05 -10.82
N LEU A 158 3.06 -3.25 -10.73
CA LEU A 158 2.98 -1.89 -10.21
C LEU A 158 2.07 -1.00 -11.06
N SER A 159 2.07 -1.13 -12.39
CA SER A 159 1.21 -0.30 -13.23
C SER A 159 -0.28 -0.64 -13.06
N ILE A 160 -0.61 -1.93 -12.88
CA ILE A 160 -1.97 -2.36 -12.53
C ILE A 160 -2.35 -1.84 -11.13
N ALA A 161 -1.45 -1.97 -10.16
CA ALA A 161 -1.67 -1.47 -8.80
C ALA A 161 -1.92 0.04 -8.79
N TYR A 162 -1.12 0.83 -9.53
CA TYR A 162 -1.29 2.27 -9.64
C TYR A 162 -2.68 2.63 -10.17
N ASN A 163 -3.10 2.06 -11.30
CA ASN A 163 -4.41 2.39 -11.90
C ASN A 163 -5.57 2.14 -10.92
N ASN A 164 -5.49 1.05 -10.14
CA ASN A 164 -6.52 0.73 -9.16
C ASN A 164 -6.46 1.65 -7.93
N PHE A 165 -5.27 1.96 -7.39
CA PHE A 165 -5.16 2.92 -6.27
C PHE A 165 -5.54 4.35 -6.68
N ASP A 166 -5.22 4.75 -7.91
CA ASP A 166 -5.56 6.07 -8.47
C ASP A 166 -7.06 6.22 -8.68
N PHE A 167 -7.73 5.15 -9.15
CA PHE A 167 -9.19 5.10 -9.18
C PHE A 167 -9.80 5.33 -7.79
N ILE A 168 -9.28 4.65 -6.76
CA ILE A 168 -9.73 4.80 -5.36
C ILE A 168 -9.42 6.22 -4.83
N ALA A 169 -8.30 6.80 -5.23
CA ALA A 169 -7.92 8.16 -4.86
C ALA A 169 -8.85 9.25 -5.47
N GLY A 170 -9.50 8.95 -6.61
CA GLY A 170 -10.38 9.88 -7.33
C GLY A 170 -11.83 9.94 -6.85
N GLY A 171 -12.21 9.16 -5.82
CA GLY A 171 -13.60 8.95 -5.40
C GLY A 171 -14.38 10.22 -5.04
N LEU A 172 -15.56 10.34 -5.67
CA LEU A 172 -16.60 11.35 -5.45
C LEU A 172 -17.09 11.34 -3.97
N GLU A 173 -17.59 12.49 -3.53
CA GLU A 173 -18.08 12.77 -2.18
C GLU A 173 -18.84 11.56 -1.54
N ASP A 174 -18.38 11.19 -0.33
CA ASP A 174 -19.02 10.33 0.68
C ASP A 174 -18.72 8.81 0.80
N HIS A 175 -17.85 8.16 0.01
CA HIS A 175 -17.51 6.73 0.22
C HIS A 175 -15.98 6.48 0.42
N LYS A 176 -15.60 5.81 1.52
CA LYS A 176 -14.25 5.77 2.14
C LYS A 176 -13.17 5.01 1.32
N MET A 177 -12.04 5.68 1.01
CA MET A 177 -10.61 5.23 0.99
C MET A 177 -9.68 6.26 0.27
N THR A 178 -9.93 7.56 0.43
CA THR A 178 -9.32 8.61 -0.42
C THR A 178 -7.84 8.91 -0.10
N PRO A 179 -7.43 9.16 1.18
CA PRO A 179 -6.03 9.44 1.49
C PRO A 179 -5.11 8.22 1.40
N GLU A 180 -5.60 7.03 1.76
CA GLU A 180 -4.84 5.78 1.66
C GLU A 180 -4.61 5.39 0.20
N GLY A 181 -5.63 5.54 -0.65
CA GLY A 181 -5.52 5.37 -2.10
C GLY A 181 -4.47 6.32 -2.69
N ALA A 182 -4.55 7.62 -2.38
CA ALA A 182 -3.58 8.61 -2.85
C ALA A 182 -2.15 8.31 -2.35
N TYR A 183 -1.98 7.96 -1.08
CA TYR A 183 -0.67 7.58 -0.53
C TYR A 183 -0.10 6.35 -1.26
N MET A 184 -0.92 5.32 -1.51
CA MET A 184 -0.49 4.13 -2.22
C MET A 184 -0.21 4.37 -3.70
N SER A 185 -0.98 5.22 -4.39
CA SER A 185 -0.67 5.66 -5.75
C SER A 185 0.71 6.30 -5.82
N ALA A 186 1.03 7.18 -4.87
CA ALA A 186 2.36 7.77 -4.78
C ALA A 186 3.45 6.73 -4.48
N GLU A 187 3.23 5.83 -3.52
CA GLU A 187 4.19 4.78 -3.18
C GLU A 187 4.49 3.88 -4.38
N VAL A 188 3.47 3.46 -5.14
CA VAL A 188 3.64 2.66 -6.36
C VAL A 188 4.51 3.39 -7.39
N LEU A 189 4.25 4.68 -7.63
CA LEU A 189 5.03 5.49 -8.58
C LEU A 189 6.47 5.72 -8.11
N ILE A 190 6.69 5.86 -6.79
CA ILE A 190 8.03 5.92 -6.19
C ILE A 190 8.78 4.59 -6.46
N GLN A 191 8.15 3.45 -6.22
CA GLN A 191 8.77 2.13 -6.48
C GLN A 191 9.06 1.92 -7.98
N LYS A 192 8.14 2.32 -8.87
CA LYS A 192 8.37 2.29 -10.33
C LYS A 192 9.58 3.14 -10.72
N SER A 193 9.67 4.35 -10.18
CA SER A 193 10.77 5.28 -10.43
C SER A 193 12.11 4.71 -9.98
N MET A 194 12.17 4.05 -8.81
CA MET A 194 13.39 3.42 -8.31
C MET A 194 13.87 2.27 -9.22
N LEU A 195 12.95 1.46 -9.74
CA LEU A 195 13.26 0.37 -10.69
C LEU A 195 13.74 0.92 -12.04
N ARG A 196 12.99 1.87 -12.62
CA ARG A 196 13.34 2.55 -13.88
C ARG A 196 14.71 3.24 -13.82
N ARG A 197 15.11 3.77 -12.66
CA ARG A 197 16.44 4.38 -12.48
C ARG A 197 17.58 3.36 -12.71
N ILE A 198 17.37 2.08 -12.37
CA ILE A 198 18.35 1.02 -12.65
C ILE A 198 18.42 0.73 -14.15
N GLU A 199 17.27 0.70 -14.84
CA GLU A 199 17.19 0.54 -16.31
C GLU A 199 17.88 1.70 -17.03
N LEU A 200 17.64 2.94 -16.58
CA LEU A 200 18.26 4.17 -17.08
C LEU A 200 19.80 4.05 -17.11
N TYR A 201 20.41 3.55 -16.04
CA TYR A 201 21.87 3.44 -15.96
C TYR A 201 22.45 2.21 -16.66
N ARG A 202 21.64 1.17 -16.89
CA ARG A 202 22.04 -0.01 -17.67
C ARG A 202 21.99 0.23 -19.18
N SER A 203 21.06 1.07 -19.66
CA SER A 203 20.97 1.41 -21.08
C SER A 203 22.20 2.21 -21.53
N VAL A 204 22.64 2.01 -22.78
CA VAL A 204 23.65 2.85 -23.45
C VAL A 204 23.05 3.72 -24.56
N ASN A 205 21.75 3.56 -24.85
CA ASN A 205 21.05 4.30 -25.89
C ASN A 205 20.55 5.63 -25.34
N ALA A 206 20.97 6.75 -25.95
CA ALA A 206 20.59 8.08 -25.49
C ALA A 206 19.08 8.34 -25.54
N GLY A 207 18.38 7.90 -26.59
CA GLY A 207 16.94 8.06 -26.74
C GLY A 207 16.15 7.26 -25.69
N GLU A 208 16.56 6.02 -25.42
CA GLU A 208 15.98 5.19 -24.35
C GLU A 208 16.20 5.84 -22.97
N ARG A 209 17.40 6.34 -22.69
CA ARG A 209 17.70 7.08 -21.44
C ARG A 209 16.83 8.32 -21.28
N ILE A 210 16.62 9.09 -22.35
CA ILE A 210 15.74 10.27 -22.33
C ILE A 210 14.31 9.85 -22.00
N SER A 211 13.80 8.80 -22.65
CA SER A 211 12.45 8.28 -22.41
C SER A 211 12.27 7.84 -20.96
N ILE A 212 13.17 7.00 -20.44
CA ILE A 212 13.09 6.49 -19.07
C ILE A 212 13.20 7.65 -18.05
N ALA A 213 14.09 8.62 -18.28
CA ALA A 213 14.23 9.77 -17.38
C ALA A 213 12.97 10.65 -17.36
N LYS A 214 12.31 10.85 -18.52
CA LYS A 214 11.03 11.57 -18.61
C LYS A 214 9.93 10.82 -17.86
N ASP A 215 9.85 9.51 -18.01
CA ASP A 215 8.90 8.65 -17.28
C ASP A 215 9.08 8.77 -15.76
N ILE A 216 10.33 8.70 -15.27
CA ILE A 216 10.63 8.86 -13.84
C ILE A 216 10.17 10.23 -13.33
N ILE A 217 10.49 11.32 -14.05
CA ILE A 217 10.10 12.67 -13.62
C ILE A 217 8.59 12.83 -13.61
N GLN A 218 7.90 12.27 -14.60
CA GLN A 218 6.44 12.34 -14.68
C GLN A 218 5.78 11.53 -13.57
N ASP A 219 6.22 10.29 -13.32
CA ASP A 219 5.76 9.46 -12.21
C ASP A 219 5.93 10.20 -10.87
N LEU A 220 7.11 10.77 -10.62
CA LEU A 220 7.40 11.47 -9.36
C LEU A 220 6.61 12.77 -9.20
N ARG A 221 6.30 13.48 -10.29
CA ARG A 221 5.42 14.65 -10.27
C ARG A 221 3.99 14.28 -9.87
N ILE A 222 3.48 13.17 -10.41
CA ILE A 222 2.14 12.66 -10.06
C ILE A 222 2.14 12.19 -8.60
N ALA A 223 3.16 11.44 -8.17
CA ALA A 223 3.33 11.00 -6.80
C ALA A 223 3.36 12.18 -5.81
N GLN A 224 4.11 13.24 -6.14
CA GLN A 224 4.17 14.45 -5.34
C GLN A 224 2.78 15.06 -5.14
N LYS A 225 1.98 15.17 -6.21
CA LYS A 225 0.61 15.71 -6.13
C LYS A 225 -0.25 14.89 -5.16
N HIS A 226 -0.26 13.56 -5.30
CA HIS A 226 -1.02 12.70 -4.39
C HIS A 226 -0.58 12.84 -2.93
N LEU A 227 0.73 12.89 -2.66
CA LEU A 227 1.22 13.08 -1.29
C LEU A 227 0.85 14.45 -0.72
N GLU A 228 0.89 15.52 -1.53
CA GLU A 228 0.42 16.84 -1.12
C GLU A 228 -1.07 16.83 -0.79
N ASP A 229 -1.88 16.09 -1.55
CA ASP A 229 -3.31 15.92 -1.28
C ASP A 229 -3.54 15.16 0.04
N VAL A 230 -2.74 14.12 0.34
CA VAL A 230 -2.76 13.43 1.65
C VAL A 230 -2.39 14.38 2.78
N VAL A 231 -1.35 15.21 2.61
CA VAL A 231 -0.92 16.18 3.63
C VAL A 231 -1.98 17.24 3.92
N LYS A 232 -2.76 17.66 2.91
CA LYS A 232 -3.84 18.66 3.03
C LYS A 232 -5.17 18.07 3.50
N SER A 233 -5.32 16.75 3.43
CA SER A 233 -6.58 16.07 3.76
C SER A 233 -6.94 16.19 5.24
N SER A 234 -8.18 16.62 5.53
CA SER A 234 -8.76 16.66 6.88
C SER A 234 -9.14 15.28 7.42
N ILE A 235 -9.21 14.27 6.56
CA ILE A 235 -9.61 12.90 6.90
C ILE A 235 -8.37 12.03 7.20
N ALA A 236 -7.22 12.35 6.58
CA ALA A 236 -5.98 11.63 6.81
C ALA A 236 -5.50 11.74 8.27
N SER A 237 -5.05 10.64 8.86
CA SER A 237 -4.47 10.67 10.21
C SER A 237 -3.19 11.51 10.25
N GLN A 238 -2.90 12.15 11.39
CA GLN A 238 -1.65 12.91 11.57
C GLN A 238 -0.40 12.07 11.29
N TYR A 239 -0.46 10.77 11.59
CA TYR A 239 0.61 9.83 11.31
C TYR A 239 0.79 9.60 9.80
N LEU A 240 -0.30 9.35 9.06
CA LEU A 240 -0.24 9.18 7.60
C LEU A 240 0.21 10.46 6.88
N GLN A 241 -0.24 11.64 7.36
CA GLN A 241 0.24 12.94 6.87
C GLN A 241 1.75 13.10 7.07
N ALA A 242 2.30 12.69 8.22
CA ALA A 242 3.75 12.71 8.45
C ALA A 242 4.51 11.73 7.55
N CYS A 243 3.96 10.53 7.33
CA CYS A 243 4.50 9.58 6.35
C CYS A 243 4.54 10.19 4.94
N ALA A 244 3.47 10.89 4.54
CA ALA A 244 3.41 11.58 3.25
C ALA A 244 4.44 12.71 3.15
N LYS A 245 4.60 13.53 4.20
CA LYS A 245 5.68 14.55 4.28
C LYS A 245 7.06 13.92 4.15
N PHE A 246 7.29 12.76 4.77
CA PHE A 246 8.56 12.04 4.66
C PHE A 246 8.80 11.53 3.24
N GLN A 247 7.77 10.96 2.59
CA GLN A 247 7.88 10.51 1.20
C GLN A 247 8.09 11.66 0.20
N LEU A 248 7.53 12.85 0.45
CA LEU A 248 7.83 14.05 -0.34
C LEU A 248 9.33 14.39 -0.34
N GLN A 249 10.02 14.19 0.80
CA GLN A 249 11.48 14.36 0.85
C GLN A 249 12.21 13.25 0.08
N ASN A 250 11.71 12.00 0.14
CA ASN A 250 12.28 10.91 -0.63
C ASN A 250 12.13 11.13 -2.15
N ILE A 251 11.06 11.77 -2.62
CA ILE A 251 10.92 12.15 -4.04
C ILE A 251 12.08 13.05 -4.48
N GLN A 252 12.42 14.08 -3.68
CA GLN A 252 13.55 14.97 -3.99
C GLN A 252 14.87 14.19 -4.03
N LEU A 253 15.08 13.26 -3.08
CA LEU A 253 16.25 12.38 -3.09
C LEU A 253 16.30 11.49 -4.34
N ILE A 254 15.17 10.95 -4.81
CA ILE A 254 15.12 10.13 -6.04
C ILE A 254 15.38 10.99 -7.29
N LEU A 255 14.87 12.22 -7.34
CA LEU A 255 15.18 13.18 -8.40
C LEU A 255 16.67 13.52 -8.43
N ALA A 256 17.27 13.77 -7.26
CA ALA A 256 18.72 13.97 -7.15
C ALA A 256 19.49 12.75 -7.70
N LYS A 257 19.10 11.56 -7.24
CA LYS A 257 19.73 10.30 -7.64
C LYS A 257 19.55 9.95 -9.11
N THR A 258 18.48 10.42 -9.76
CA THR A 258 18.22 10.21 -11.19
C THR A 258 19.08 11.15 -12.04
N ASN A 259 19.21 12.42 -11.63
CA ASN A 259 19.93 13.45 -12.37
C ASN A 259 21.46 13.38 -12.22
N ALA A 260 21.97 12.86 -11.09
CA ALA A 260 23.39 12.93 -10.72
C ALA A 260 24.40 12.44 -11.77
N LYS A 261 23.99 11.51 -12.66
CA LYS A 261 24.83 10.93 -13.72
C LYS A 261 24.18 10.97 -15.11
N LEU A 262 23.22 11.87 -15.32
CA LEU A 262 22.74 12.16 -16.67
C LEU A 262 23.80 12.93 -17.44
N LYS A 263 24.14 12.43 -18.63
CA LYS A 263 25.04 13.14 -19.56
C LYS A 263 24.41 14.46 -20.00
N PRO A 264 25.20 15.49 -20.34
CA PRO A 264 24.67 16.78 -20.80
C PRO A 264 23.65 16.63 -21.93
N GLU A 265 23.90 15.79 -22.94
CA GLU A 265 23.00 15.63 -24.08
C GLU A 265 21.64 15.05 -23.68
N VAL A 266 21.63 14.13 -22.71
CA VAL A 266 20.40 13.53 -22.17
C VAL A 266 19.68 14.53 -21.25
N TYR A 267 20.42 15.21 -20.38
CA TYR A 267 19.85 16.16 -19.42
C TYR A 267 19.18 17.34 -20.12
N GLN A 268 19.80 17.89 -21.17
CA GLN A 268 19.25 19.01 -21.95
C GLN A 268 17.86 18.70 -22.54
N GLU A 269 17.62 17.44 -22.93
CA GLU A 269 16.35 16.96 -23.48
C GLU A 269 15.29 16.64 -22.40
N VAL A 270 15.72 16.47 -21.15
CA VAL A 270 14.89 16.05 -20.02
C VAL A 270 14.48 17.25 -19.13
N ARG A 271 15.33 18.28 -19.02
CA ARG A 271 15.26 19.32 -17.97
C ARG A 271 14.02 20.22 -17.94
N GLY A 272 13.17 20.22 -18.97
CA GLY A 272 11.81 20.79 -18.94
C GLY A 272 11.60 22.19 -18.32
N GLY A 273 12.63 23.03 -18.19
CA GLY A 273 12.58 24.35 -17.52
C GLY A 273 13.49 24.55 -16.29
N GLU A 274 14.32 23.59 -15.87
CA GLU A 274 15.27 23.77 -14.76
C GLU A 274 16.40 24.78 -15.07
N SER A 275 16.76 25.61 -14.08
CA SER A 275 17.85 26.61 -14.17
C SER A 275 19.26 26.03 -14.04
N ALA A 276 19.42 24.73 -13.81
CA ALA A 276 20.74 24.10 -13.71
C ALA A 276 21.37 23.90 -15.10
N SER A 277 22.70 24.01 -15.16
CA SER A 277 23.44 23.89 -16.41
C SER A 277 23.59 22.42 -16.84
N ASN A 278 23.61 21.49 -15.88
CA ASN A 278 23.79 20.05 -16.09
C ASN A 278 23.12 19.22 -14.98
N GLY A 279 23.07 17.89 -15.17
CA GLY A 279 22.41 16.96 -14.24
C GLY A 279 23.08 16.88 -12.84
N ARG A 280 24.40 17.08 -12.76
CA ARG A 280 25.13 17.12 -11.48
C ARG A 280 24.69 18.29 -10.62
N GLU A 281 24.59 19.49 -11.19
CA GLU A 281 24.08 20.68 -10.50
C GLU A 281 22.62 20.54 -10.10
N ALA A 282 21.78 19.96 -10.97
CA ALA A 282 20.39 19.68 -10.65
C ALA A 282 20.28 18.75 -9.43
N ALA A 283 21.09 17.70 -9.39
CA ALA A 283 21.11 16.77 -8.26
C ALA A 283 21.46 17.46 -6.94
N VAL A 284 22.47 18.33 -6.93
CA VAL A 284 22.84 19.11 -5.73
C VAL A 284 21.70 20.04 -5.30
N LYS A 285 21.02 20.71 -6.24
CA LYS A 285 19.86 21.57 -5.91
C LYS A 285 18.72 20.78 -5.23
N TYR A 286 18.43 19.57 -5.71
CA TYR A 286 17.45 18.68 -5.10
C TYR A 286 17.86 18.20 -3.71
N LEU A 287 19.15 17.99 -3.45
CA LEU A 287 19.64 17.62 -2.12
C LEU A 287 19.55 18.81 -1.15
N GLN A 288 19.89 20.01 -1.62
CA GLN A 288 19.82 21.25 -0.83
C GLN A 288 18.38 21.70 -0.53
N SER A 289 17.38 21.23 -1.30
CA SER A 289 15.97 21.51 -1.05
C SER A 289 15.33 20.60 0.01
N LEU A 290 16.03 19.57 0.50
CA LEU A 290 15.51 18.63 1.49
C LEU A 290 15.24 19.32 2.84
N GLN A 291 14.02 19.14 3.35
CA GLN A 291 13.54 19.74 4.59
C GLN A 291 12.94 18.69 5.54
N PHE A 292 13.71 17.65 5.90
CA PHE A 292 13.22 16.57 6.75
C PHE A 292 12.67 17.01 8.12
N GLU A 293 13.09 18.15 8.67
CA GLU A 293 12.55 18.63 9.95
C GLU A 293 11.07 19.04 9.88
N THR A 294 10.56 19.34 8.68
CA THR A 294 9.15 19.66 8.47
C THR A 294 8.22 18.47 8.74
N VAL A 295 8.75 17.24 8.71
CA VAL A 295 8.01 16.01 9.03
C VAL A 295 7.48 16.05 10.47
N ASN A 296 8.25 16.64 11.40
CA ASN A 296 7.87 16.71 12.82
C ASN A 296 6.88 17.84 13.14
N GLN A 297 6.55 18.72 12.18
CA GLN A 297 5.64 19.82 12.42
C GLN A 297 4.22 19.32 12.70
N ASN A 298 3.63 19.82 13.79
CA ASN A 298 2.29 19.49 14.26
C ASN A 298 2.10 18.03 14.73
N LEU A 299 3.20 17.30 14.96
CA LEU A 299 3.16 15.97 15.60
C LEU A 299 3.19 16.08 17.13
N SER A 300 2.58 15.11 17.80
CA SER A 300 2.80 14.92 19.25
C SER A 300 4.26 14.59 19.53
N GLN A 301 4.73 14.89 20.75
CA GLN A 301 6.11 14.57 21.16
C GLN A 301 6.43 13.08 21.01
N ALA A 302 5.48 12.19 21.32
CA ALA A 302 5.64 10.75 21.17
C ALA A 302 5.82 10.33 19.70
N MET A 303 5.04 10.91 18.77
CA MET A 303 5.17 10.65 17.34
C MET A 303 6.48 11.21 16.77
N ALA A 304 6.87 12.43 17.15
CA ALA A 304 8.13 13.03 16.70
C ALA A 304 9.36 12.18 17.09
N VAL A 305 9.34 11.58 18.28
CA VAL A 305 10.39 10.64 18.73
C VAL A 305 10.46 9.39 17.84
N GLN A 306 9.34 8.91 17.30
CA GLN A 306 9.32 7.74 16.40
C GLN A 306 9.96 8.04 15.03
N PHE A 307 9.73 9.24 14.47
CA PHE A 307 10.29 9.64 13.17
C PHE A 307 11.74 10.12 13.25
N HIS A 308 12.21 10.57 14.42
CA HIS A 308 13.55 11.13 14.57
C HIS A 308 14.68 10.21 14.03
N PRO A 309 14.73 8.89 14.33
CA PRO A 309 15.75 8.01 13.76
C PRO A 309 15.70 7.91 12.23
N LEU A 310 14.50 7.92 11.64
CA LEU A 310 14.30 7.85 10.19
C LEU A 310 14.79 9.13 9.52
N ILE A 311 14.49 10.28 10.12
CA ILE A 311 14.94 11.59 9.67
C ILE A 311 16.48 11.68 9.70
N GLN A 312 17.12 11.30 10.81
CA GLN A 312 18.58 11.32 10.91
C GLN A 312 19.23 10.37 9.89
N TYR A 313 18.65 9.20 9.68
CA TYR A 313 19.11 8.26 8.66
C TYR A 313 19.05 8.88 7.25
N SER A 314 17.88 9.39 6.83
CA SER A 314 17.71 9.92 5.48
C SER A 314 18.55 11.17 5.23
N LYS A 315 18.73 12.03 6.24
CA LYS A 315 19.67 13.16 6.18
C LYS A 315 21.10 12.68 5.96
N THR A 316 21.55 11.72 6.77
CA THR A 316 22.90 11.15 6.65
C THR A 316 23.13 10.56 5.27
N TYR A 317 22.16 9.78 4.78
CA TYR A 317 22.19 9.21 3.43
C TYR A 317 22.32 10.29 2.35
N ALA A 318 21.51 11.35 2.43
CA ALA A 318 21.53 12.48 1.48
C ALA A 318 22.87 13.21 1.50
N THR A 319 23.43 13.50 2.69
CA THR A 319 24.73 14.17 2.84
C THR A 319 25.87 13.34 2.26
N ILE A 320 25.87 12.02 2.47
CA ILE A 320 26.88 11.14 1.86
C ILE A 320 26.71 11.11 0.35
N PHE A 321 25.47 11.05 -0.15
CA PHE A 321 25.21 11.06 -1.57
C PHE A 321 25.68 12.37 -2.23
N GLU A 322 25.45 13.52 -1.59
CA GLU A 322 26.00 14.81 -2.01
C GLU A 322 27.54 14.77 -2.04
N TYR A 323 28.18 14.21 -1.02
CA TYR A 323 29.65 14.06 -0.97
C TYR A 323 30.19 13.17 -2.09
N LEU A 324 29.50 12.08 -2.42
CA LEU A 324 29.89 11.22 -3.56
C LEU A 324 29.86 11.99 -4.88
N ILE A 325 28.86 12.87 -5.06
CA ILE A 325 28.72 13.71 -6.25
C ILE A 325 29.78 14.82 -6.29
N THR A 326 29.95 15.55 -5.20
CA THR A 326 30.71 16.82 -5.19
C THR A 326 32.18 16.62 -4.79
N GLY A 327 32.46 15.70 -3.87
CA GLY A 327 33.74 15.58 -3.20
C GLY A 327 34.02 16.70 -2.17
N GLU A 328 33.04 17.55 -1.88
CA GLU A 328 33.14 18.68 -0.94
C GLU A 328 32.42 18.36 0.38
N GLN A 329 32.65 19.14 1.45
CA GLN A 329 31.89 19.02 2.71
C GLN A 329 32.12 17.72 3.51
N VAL A 330 33.37 17.21 3.55
CA VAL A 330 33.70 16.00 4.33
C VAL A 330 33.45 16.19 5.84
N PHE A 331 33.51 17.41 6.34
CA PHE A 331 33.24 17.73 7.75
C PHE A 331 31.77 17.52 8.09
N GLU A 332 30.87 17.96 7.22
CA GLU A 332 29.43 17.80 7.31
C GLU A 332 29.03 16.32 7.23
N VAL A 333 29.73 15.54 6.39
CA VAL A 333 29.58 14.08 6.37
C VAL A 333 29.92 13.46 7.73
N ASN A 334 31.02 13.89 8.37
CA ASN A 334 31.40 13.37 9.67
C ASN A 334 30.35 13.73 10.75
N ILE A 335 29.83 14.97 10.75
CA ILE A 335 28.75 15.37 11.65
C ILE A 335 27.50 14.52 11.43
N ALA A 336 27.10 14.31 10.18
CA ALA A 336 25.92 13.50 9.86
C ALA A 336 26.10 12.05 10.33
N LEU A 337 27.28 11.45 10.07
CA LEU A 337 27.65 10.13 10.56
C LEU A 337 27.60 10.02 12.08
N ASP A 338 28.05 11.05 12.81
CA ASP A 338 28.02 11.07 14.28
C ASP A 338 26.60 11.23 14.84
N SER A 339 25.70 11.88 14.09
CA SER A 339 24.29 12.04 14.46
C SER A 339 23.45 10.77 14.29
N LEU A 340 23.96 9.76 13.57
CA LEU A 340 23.21 8.56 13.24
C LEU A 340 23.04 7.62 14.46
N PRO A 341 21.81 7.24 14.84
CA PRO A 341 21.56 6.36 16.01
C PRO A 341 22.20 4.97 15.87
N ARG A 342 23.39 4.78 16.47
CA ARG A 342 24.22 3.56 16.34
C ARG A 342 23.49 2.26 16.70
N PRO A 343 22.68 2.16 17.78
CA PRO A 343 22.00 0.90 18.10
C PRO A 343 21.07 0.39 16.99
N ARG A 344 20.51 1.29 16.17
CA ARG A 344 19.56 0.95 15.11
C ARG A 344 20.21 0.82 13.73
N PHE A 345 21.26 1.60 13.47
CA PHE A 345 21.84 1.76 12.12
C PHE A 345 23.36 1.52 12.08
N ARG A 346 23.90 0.65 12.93
CA ARG A 346 25.35 0.37 12.98
C ARG A 346 25.91 -0.09 11.63
N GLN A 347 25.18 -0.97 10.95
CA GLN A 347 25.60 -1.54 9.67
C GLN A 347 25.58 -0.48 8.57
N ASP A 348 24.53 0.33 8.53
CA ASP A 348 24.45 1.46 7.60
C ASP A 348 25.55 2.49 7.87
N TYR A 349 25.84 2.79 9.15
CA TYR A 349 26.96 3.65 9.53
C TYR A 349 28.30 3.17 8.94
N LEU A 350 28.63 1.89 9.11
CA LEU A 350 29.89 1.33 8.60
C LEU A 350 29.95 1.40 7.08
N PHE A 351 28.85 1.07 6.39
CA PHE A 351 28.77 1.17 4.94
C PHE A 351 28.91 2.63 4.46
N PHE A 352 28.29 3.57 5.17
CA PHE A 352 28.38 4.99 4.90
C PHE A 352 29.78 5.57 5.13
N GLN A 353 30.44 5.11 6.20
CA GLN A 353 31.83 5.43 6.46
C GLN A 353 32.74 4.87 5.37
N ALA A 354 32.48 3.65 4.90
CA ALA A 354 33.16 3.05 3.76
C ALA A 354 32.96 3.87 2.47
N ASN A 355 31.74 4.36 2.19
CA ASN A 355 31.47 5.23 1.04
C ASN A 355 32.25 6.54 1.13
N ARG A 356 32.31 7.17 2.32
CA ARG A 356 33.10 8.38 2.55
C ARG A 356 34.59 8.13 2.27
N ASP A 357 35.12 7.01 2.75
CA ASP A 357 36.55 6.68 2.60
C ASP A 357 36.88 6.22 1.17
N HIS A 358 35.93 5.61 0.45
CA HIS A 358 36.05 5.30 -0.97
C HIS A 358 36.18 6.58 -1.82
N LYS A 359 35.45 7.64 -1.48
CA LYS A 359 35.51 8.95 -2.15
C LYS A 359 36.75 9.79 -1.76
N ALA A 360 37.56 9.34 -0.81
CA ALA A 360 38.82 9.99 -0.50
C ALA A 360 39.79 9.95 -1.70
N ASP A 361 40.80 10.82 -1.71
CA ASP A 361 41.87 10.68 -2.69
C ASP A 361 42.60 9.33 -2.49
N ILE A 362 43.00 8.70 -3.59
CA ILE A 362 43.62 7.37 -3.58
C ILE A 362 44.95 7.32 -2.81
N GLN A 363 45.58 8.48 -2.55
CA GLN A 363 46.80 8.59 -1.76
C GLN A 363 46.54 8.86 -0.26
N GLU A 364 45.29 9.13 0.14
CA GLU A 364 44.94 9.36 1.54
C GLU A 364 44.91 8.05 2.33
N GLN A 365 45.35 8.11 3.59
CA GLN A 365 45.41 6.94 4.48
C GLN A 365 44.06 6.22 4.60
N ARG A 366 42.94 6.95 4.66
CA ARG A 366 41.61 6.35 4.75
C ARG A 366 41.24 5.48 3.54
N PHE A 367 41.65 5.85 2.32
CA PHE A 367 41.45 5.02 1.13
C PHE A 367 42.34 3.77 1.16
N ILE A 368 43.62 3.96 1.53
CA ILE A 368 44.61 2.87 1.65
C ILE A 368 44.17 1.84 2.70
N GLN A 369 43.66 2.30 3.85
CA GLN A 369 43.12 1.42 4.90
C GLN A 369 41.88 0.66 4.41
N LEU A 370 40.97 1.34 3.71
CA LEU A 370 39.76 0.72 3.17
C LEU A 370 40.05 -0.43 2.19
N ALA A 371 41.19 -0.40 1.50
CA ALA A 371 41.64 -1.46 0.59
C ALA A 371 42.09 -2.73 1.34
N LYS A 372 42.58 -2.61 2.58
CA LYS A 372 43.05 -3.75 3.35
C LYS A 372 41.88 -4.49 3.99
N THR A 373 41.72 -5.78 3.67
CA THR A 373 40.60 -6.61 4.15
C THR A 373 40.41 -6.53 5.67
N SER A 374 41.49 -6.56 6.46
CA SER A 374 41.44 -6.53 7.94
C SER A 374 41.06 -5.17 8.55
N GLU A 375 41.15 -4.08 7.78
CA GLU A 375 40.85 -2.72 8.25
C GLU A 375 39.60 -2.13 7.55
N SER A 376 39.00 -2.87 6.62
CA SER A 376 37.95 -2.35 5.74
C SER A 376 36.56 -2.40 6.37
N TYR A 377 35.91 -1.24 6.44
CA TYR A 377 34.50 -1.15 6.82
C TYR A 377 33.56 -1.89 5.84
N TYR A 378 33.92 -2.00 4.56
CA TYR A 378 33.15 -2.82 3.61
C TYR A 378 33.24 -4.30 3.98
N TYR A 379 34.42 -4.78 4.38
CA TYR A 379 34.57 -6.17 4.83
C TYR A 379 33.75 -6.43 6.10
N GLU A 380 33.80 -5.53 7.08
CA GLU A 380 33.07 -5.67 8.36
C GLU A 380 31.55 -5.84 8.17
N VAL A 381 30.95 -5.13 7.19
CA VAL A 381 29.51 -5.18 6.96
C VAL A 381 29.07 -6.23 5.92
N SER A 382 30.02 -6.92 5.28
CA SER A 382 29.76 -7.81 4.14
C SER A 382 28.80 -8.97 4.41
N THR A 383 28.72 -9.45 5.66
CA THR A 383 27.81 -10.54 6.04
C THR A 383 26.34 -10.10 6.06
N ILE A 384 26.09 -8.79 6.18
CA ILE A 384 24.75 -8.19 6.19
C ILE A 384 24.44 -7.57 4.83
N TYR A 385 25.42 -6.89 4.22
CA TYR A 385 25.32 -6.30 2.88
C TYR A 385 26.36 -6.97 1.96
N PRO A 386 26.01 -8.07 1.29
CA PRO A 386 26.90 -8.78 0.37
C PRO A 386 27.61 -7.88 -0.64
N GLU A 387 26.94 -6.83 -1.13
CA GLU A 387 27.47 -5.87 -2.10
C GLU A 387 28.66 -5.08 -1.56
N ALA A 388 28.87 -5.03 -0.25
CA ALA A 388 30.08 -4.45 0.33
C ALA A 388 31.35 -5.17 -0.18
N LEU A 389 31.28 -6.48 -0.46
CA LEU A 389 32.40 -7.23 -1.08
C LEU A 389 32.69 -6.77 -2.50
N TYR A 390 31.67 -6.36 -3.26
CA TYR A 390 31.86 -5.78 -4.59
C TYR A 390 32.60 -4.44 -4.51
N TRP A 391 32.19 -3.57 -3.59
CA TRP A 391 32.86 -2.26 -3.41
C TRP A 391 34.27 -2.42 -2.86
N LEU A 392 34.48 -3.34 -1.91
CA LEU A 392 35.82 -3.72 -1.44
C LEU A 392 36.70 -4.22 -2.59
N GLY A 393 36.16 -5.11 -3.44
CA GLY A 393 36.84 -5.62 -4.62
C GLY A 393 37.31 -4.51 -5.55
N TRP A 394 36.50 -3.46 -5.75
CA TRP A 394 36.87 -2.27 -6.51
C TRP A 394 37.97 -1.43 -5.84
N VAL A 395 37.86 -1.13 -4.54
CA VAL A 395 38.89 -0.38 -3.81
C VAL A 395 40.23 -1.12 -3.86
N GLN A 396 40.21 -2.44 -3.68
CA GLN A 396 41.37 -3.31 -3.82
C GLN A 396 41.91 -3.36 -5.25
N TYR A 397 41.02 -3.43 -6.25
CA TYR A 397 41.39 -3.43 -7.67
C TYR A 397 42.14 -2.14 -8.05
N ILE A 398 41.62 -0.99 -7.62
CA ILE A 398 42.23 0.32 -7.85
C ILE A 398 43.58 0.44 -7.14
N SER A 399 43.69 -0.13 -5.93
CA SER A 399 44.92 -0.09 -5.12
C SER A 399 45.97 -1.11 -5.55
N GLY A 400 45.66 -2.02 -6.47
CA GLY A 400 46.55 -3.12 -6.88
C GLY A 400 46.69 -4.22 -5.84
N GLU A 401 45.75 -4.33 -4.89
CA GLU A 401 45.77 -5.34 -3.84
C GLU A 401 45.40 -6.73 -4.39
N LYS A 402 46.18 -7.76 -4.04
CA LYS A 402 45.97 -9.14 -4.51
C LYS A 402 44.63 -9.73 -4.04
N ASP A 403 44.12 -9.23 -2.91
CA ASP A 403 42.85 -9.66 -2.33
C ASP A 403 41.62 -9.29 -3.18
N SER A 404 41.75 -8.37 -4.15
CA SER A 404 40.63 -7.96 -5.02
C SER A 404 39.92 -9.16 -5.68
N LYS A 405 40.69 -10.16 -6.10
CA LYS A 405 40.17 -11.41 -6.68
C LYS A 405 39.27 -12.15 -5.69
N ASN A 406 39.70 -12.27 -4.43
CA ASN A 406 38.95 -12.97 -3.39
C ASN A 406 37.64 -12.23 -3.10
N SER A 407 37.68 -10.90 -2.99
CA SER A 407 36.49 -10.08 -2.73
C SER A 407 35.42 -10.23 -3.81
N PHE A 408 35.79 -10.13 -5.09
CA PHE A 408 34.84 -10.34 -6.19
C PHE A 408 34.32 -11.79 -6.26
N GLN A 409 35.17 -12.79 -6.00
CA GLN A 409 34.74 -14.20 -5.95
C GLN A 409 33.76 -14.45 -4.80
N SER A 410 34.06 -13.93 -3.61
CA SER A 410 33.18 -14.01 -2.44
C SER A 410 31.85 -13.35 -2.75
N TYR A 411 31.82 -12.14 -3.32
CA TYR A 411 30.59 -11.47 -3.74
C TYR A 411 29.73 -12.35 -4.67
N LEU A 412 30.34 -12.93 -5.71
CA LEU A 412 29.64 -13.81 -6.65
C LEU A 412 29.12 -15.09 -6.00
N SER A 413 29.83 -15.62 -5.00
CA SER A 413 29.42 -16.83 -4.28
C SER A 413 28.22 -16.59 -3.36
N VAL A 414 28.18 -15.46 -2.63
CA VAL A 414 27.13 -15.19 -1.64
C VAL A 414 25.84 -14.66 -2.25
N THR A 415 25.91 -14.00 -3.40
CA THR A 415 24.71 -13.41 -4.03
C THR A 415 23.92 -14.39 -4.91
N GLY A 416 24.50 -15.54 -5.29
CA GLY A 416 23.84 -16.50 -6.19
C GLY A 416 23.39 -15.89 -7.52
N ASN A 417 22.76 -16.65 -8.41
CA ASN A 417 22.19 -16.08 -9.64
C ASN A 417 20.76 -15.58 -9.40
N ASP A 418 20.61 -14.34 -8.93
CA ASP A 418 19.30 -13.68 -8.85
C ASP A 418 19.05 -12.88 -10.15
N ALA A 419 18.38 -13.53 -11.11
CA ALA A 419 18.06 -12.92 -12.40
C ALA A 419 17.02 -11.79 -12.29
N CYS A 420 16.37 -11.62 -11.13
CA CYS A 420 15.21 -10.76 -10.97
C CYS A 420 15.54 -9.38 -10.36
N ASP A 421 16.67 -9.26 -9.66
CA ASP A 421 17.21 -7.96 -9.24
C ASP A 421 18.20 -7.41 -10.29
N LEU A 422 17.74 -6.44 -11.07
CA LEU A 422 18.53 -5.81 -12.14
C LEU A 422 19.81 -5.11 -11.63
N ARG A 423 19.81 -4.62 -10.38
CA ARG A 423 20.97 -3.96 -9.77
C ARG A 423 22.01 -5.01 -9.39
N VAL A 424 21.60 -6.06 -8.67
CA VAL A 424 22.49 -7.17 -8.30
C VAL A 424 23.05 -7.84 -9.54
N ASN A 425 22.22 -8.07 -10.57
CA ASN A 425 22.65 -8.59 -11.87
C ASN A 425 23.80 -7.76 -12.48
N PHE A 426 23.65 -6.43 -12.56
CA PHE A 426 24.70 -5.55 -13.06
C PHE A 426 26.01 -5.69 -12.26
N LEU A 427 25.92 -5.64 -10.93
CA LEU A 427 27.09 -5.73 -10.05
C LEU A 427 27.81 -7.08 -10.23
N ARG A 428 27.06 -8.17 -10.42
CA ARG A 428 27.61 -9.52 -10.66
C ARG A 428 28.29 -9.63 -12.02
N GLU A 429 27.66 -9.13 -13.09
CA GLU A 429 28.27 -9.12 -14.41
C GLU A 429 29.57 -8.31 -14.43
N ASP A 430 29.59 -7.17 -13.73
CA ASP A 430 30.79 -6.33 -13.63
C ASP A 430 31.87 -6.99 -12.77
N ALA A 431 31.53 -7.59 -11.62
CA ALA A 431 32.46 -8.36 -10.79
C ALA A 431 33.11 -9.51 -11.57
N GLN A 432 32.31 -10.27 -12.33
CA GLN A 432 32.80 -11.35 -13.17
C GLN A 432 33.75 -10.83 -14.25
N MET A 433 33.45 -9.66 -14.83
CA MET A 433 34.33 -9.01 -15.80
C MET A 433 35.67 -8.59 -15.18
N ARG A 434 35.67 -8.03 -13.96
CA ARG A 434 36.91 -7.70 -13.22
C ARG A 434 37.76 -8.93 -12.90
N LEU A 435 37.13 -10.06 -12.56
CA LEU A 435 37.83 -11.34 -12.39
C LEU A 435 38.48 -11.84 -13.67
N PHE A 436 37.86 -11.65 -14.84
CA PHE A 436 38.49 -11.99 -16.11
C PHE A 436 39.70 -11.12 -16.42
N TYR A 437 39.66 -9.82 -16.10
CA TYR A 437 40.84 -8.96 -16.22
C TYR A 437 41.97 -9.43 -15.31
N LEU A 438 41.69 -9.61 -14.01
CA LEU A 438 42.68 -10.10 -13.06
C LEU A 438 43.27 -11.45 -13.49
N THR A 439 42.45 -12.33 -14.06
CA THR A 439 42.91 -13.62 -14.59
C THR A 439 43.83 -13.44 -15.80
N PHE A 440 43.50 -12.54 -16.72
CA PHE A 440 44.35 -12.21 -17.86
C PHE A 440 45.68 -11.63 -17.40
N ASP A 441 45.66 -10.59 -16.55
CA ASP A 441 46.85 -9.85 -16.12
C ASP A 441 47.89 -10.79 -15.50
N HIS A 442 47.47 -11.66 -14.59
CA HIS A 442 48.37 -12.59 -13.90
C HIS A 442 48.82 -13.80 -14.73
N ASN A 443 48.17 -14.08 -15.87
CA ASN A 443 48.41 -15.30 -16.65
C ASN A 443 48.66 -15.06 -18.14
N ALA A 444 48.93 -13.82 -18.55
CA ALA A 444 49.12 -13.44 -19.94
C ALA A 444 50.26 -14.22 -20.64
N THR A 445 51.23 -14.73 -19.89
CA THR A 445 52.33 -15.54 -20.42
C THR A 445 52.05 -17.05 -20.44
N ASN A 446 50.91 -17.50 -19.92
CA ASN A 446 50.56 -18.93 -19.80
C ASN A 446 49.46 -19.33 -20.81
N PRO A 447 49.80 -20.04 -21.90
CA PRO A 447 48.84 -20.41 -22.94
C PRO A 447 47.68 -21.28 -22.45
N GLY A 448 47.91 -22.16 -21.46
CA GLY A 448 46.87 -23.03 -20.91
C GLY A 448 45.80 -22.24 -20.14
N GLN A 449 46.24 -21.25 -19.37
CA GLN A 449 45.33 -20.34 -18.65
C GLN A 449 44.60 -19.41 -19.62
N LEU A 450 45.28 -18.87 -20.64
CA LEU A 450 44.63 -18.09 -21.69
C LEU A 450 43.56 -18.89 -22.46
N LYS A 451 43.81 -20.18 -22.74
CA LYS A 451 42.82 -21.05 -23.38
C LYS A 451 41.58 -21.26 -22.50
N SER A 452 41.79 -21.43 -21.20
CA SER A 452 40.71 -21.54 -20.20
C SER A 452 39.91 -20.23 -20.09
N LEU A 453 40.61 -19.10 -20.06
CA LEU A 453 39.99 -17.77 -20.04
C LEU A 453 39.19 -17.50 -21.32
N LYS A 454 39.72 -17.86 -22.50
CA LYS A 454 39.00 -17.77 -23.78
C LYS A 454 37.68 -18.53 -23.73
N GLN A 455 37.69 -19.77 -23.21
CA GLN A 455 36.48 -20.58 -23.05
C GLN A 455 35.48 -19.92 -22.10
N ALA A 456 35.94 -19.41 -20.95
CA ALA A 456 35.09 -18.73 -19.98
C ALA A 456 34.46 -17.45 -20.54
N LEU A 457 35.23 -16.62 -21.26
CA LEU A 457 34.73 -15.41 -21.92
C LEU A 457 33.71 -15.72 -23.02
N SER A 458 33.92 -16.80 -23.78
CA SER A 458 32.94 -17.25 -24.78
C SER A 458 31.63 -17.71 -24.14
N GLY A 459 31.69 -18.35 -22.97
CA GLY A 459 30.51 -18.78 -22.20
C GLY A 459 29.81 -17.66 -21.42
N PHE A 460 30.48 -16.54 -21.17
CA PHE A 460 29.92 -15.40 -20.44
C PHE A 460 29.11 -14.49 -21.37
N ASN A 461 27.79 -14.46 -21.20
CA ASN A 461 26.88 -13.63 -22.00
C ASN A 461 26.21 -12.53 -21.14
N PRO A 462 26.91 -11.41 -20.87
CA PRO A 462 26.36 -10.32 -20.07
C PRO A 462 25.16 -9.67 -20.76
N THR A 463 24.15 -9.32 -19.96
CA THR A 463 22.95 -8.59 -20.35
C THR A 463 23.22 -7.10 -20.54
N VAL A 464 24.24 -6.56 -19.87
CA VAL A 464 24.59 -5.14 -19.92
C VAL A 464 25.45 -4.84 -21.15
N PRO A 465 25.02 -3.93 -22.06
CA PRO A 465 25.73 -3.69 -23.33
C PRO A 465 27.19 -3.24 -23.18
N SER A 466 27.49 -2.40 -22.18
CA SER A 466 28.87 -1.94 -21.92
C SER A 466 29.79 -3.09 -21.48
N ILE A 467 29.30 -3.98 -20.61
CA ILE A 467 30.05 -5.17 -20.17
C ILE A 467 30.22 -6.16 -21.32
N LYS A 468 29.22 -6.29 -22.20
CA LYS A 468 29.33 -7.10 -23.43
C LYS A 468 30.42 -6.60 -24.36
N LYS A 469 30.55 -5.28 -24.51
CA LYS A 469 31.64 -4.65 -25.27
C LYS A 469 33.01 -4.93 -24.62
N GLU A 470 33.14 -4.72 -23.32
CA GLU A 470 34.35 -5.03 -22.55
C GLU A 470 34.77 -6.52 -22.69
N ARG A 471 33.81 -7.44 -22.55
CA ARG A 471 34.02 -8.88 -22.75
C ARG A 471 34.61 -9.17 -24.12
N ASN A 472 34.02 -8.60 -25.18
CA ASN A 472 34.47 -8.85 -26.56
C ASN A 472 35.91 -8.36 -26.78
N LEU A 473 36.26 -7.19 -26.25
CA LEU A 473 37.62 -6.65 -26.33
C LEU A 473 38.62 -7.53 -25.58
N LEU A 474 38.29 -8.00 -24.37
CA LEU A 474 39.15 -8.94 -23.64
C LEU A 474 39.27 -10.29 -24.34
N LEU A 475 38.20 -10.79 -24.97
CA LEU A 475 38.24 -12.01 -25.77
C LEU A 475 39.20 -11.86 -26.96
N SER A 476 39.11 -10.75 -27.70
CA SER A 476 40.04 -10.46 -28.80
C SER A 476 41.48 -10.37 -28.31
N LEU A 477 41.73 -9.68 -27.19
CA LEU A 477 43.05 -9.64 -26.55
C LEU A 477 43.56 -11.03 -26.15
N THR A 478 42.70 -11.86 -25.56
CA THR A 478 43.06 -13.24 -25.17
C THR A 478 43.46 -14.07 -26.38
N ARG A 479 42.76 -13.91 -27.52
CA ARG A 479 43.08 -14.59 -28.78
C ARG A 479 44.40 -14.11 -29.39
N VAL A 480 44.68 -12.80 -29.31
CA VAL A 480 46.00 -12.24 -29.68
C VAL A 480 47.09 -12.85 -28.80
N GLY A 481 46.85 -12.98 -27.50
CA GLY A 481 47.79 -13.60 -26.56
C GLY A 481 48.07 -15.07 -26.86
N LEU A 482 47.10 -15.80 -27.41
CA LEU A 482 47.23 -17.17 -27.90
C LEU A 482 47.92 -17.29 -29.26
N GLY A 483 48.25 -16.17 -29.92
CA GLY A 483 48.90 -16.16 -31.22
C GLY A 483 47.97 -16.54 -32.39
N GLU A 484 46.66 -16.36 -32.24
CA GLU A 484 45.72 -16.58 -33.34
C GLU A 484 45.93 -15.58 -34.48
N GLN A 485 45.65 -16.01 -35.71
CA GLN A 485 45.83 -15.17 -36.89
C GLN A 485 44.89 -13.96 -36.87
N ALA A 486 45.41 -12.77 -37.16
CA ALA A 486 44.67 -11.51 -37.07
C ALA A 486 43.34 -11.53 -37.85
N GLY A 487 43.32 -12.06 -39.08
CA GLY A 487 42.10 -12.16 -39.89
C GLY A 487 41.03 -13.12 -39.35
N SER A 488 41.36 -13.95 -38.34
CA SER A 488 40.36 -14.74 -37.61
C SER A 488 39.78 -14.00 -36.40
N ILE A 489 40.43 -12.93 -35.95
CA ILE A 489 40.06 -12.14 -34.78
C ILE A 489 39.30 -10.89 -35.19
N PHE A 490 39.81 -10.20 -36.21
CA PHE A 490 39.33 -8.89 -36.63
C PHE A 490 38.79 -8.93 -38.06
N SER A 491 37.67 -8.25 -38.27
CA SER A 491 37.05 -8.11 -39.60
C SER A 491 37.64 -6.95 -40.40
N ASN A 492 38.18 -5.94 -39.70
CA ASN A 492 38.74 -4.73 -40.29
C ASN A 492 39.82 -4.12 -39.37
N VAL A 493 40.54 -3.11 -39.88
CA VAL A 493 41.63 -2.44 -39.14
C VAL A 493 41.12 -1.57 -38.00
N ASP A 494 39.88 -1.06 -38.06
CA ASP A 494 39.32 -0.23 -36.99
C ASP A 494 39.08 -1.03 -35.71
N GLU A 495 38.69 -2.32 -35.80
CA GLU A 495 38.60 -3.23 -34.64
C GLU A 495 39.97 -3.44 -33.97
N VAL A 496 41.07 -3.46 -34.75
CA VAL A 496 42.44 -3.54 -34.22
C VAL A 496 42.81 -2.26 -33.47
N VAL A 497 42.46 -1.09 -34.03
CA VAL A 497 42.67 0.22 -33.41
C VAL A 497 41.86 0.33 -32.11
N GLU A 498 40.62 -0.14 -32.09
CA GLU A 498 39.79 -0.17 -30.89
C GLU A 498 40.44 -1.03 -29.80
N LEU A 499 40.99 -2.20 -30.16
CA LEU A 499 41.71 -3.05 -29.22
C LEU A 499 42.99 -2.38 -28.69
N ILE A 500 43.76 -1.68 -29.54
CA ILE A 500 44.95 -0.92 -29.11
C ILE A 500 44.56 0.15 -28.07
N ARG A 501 43.53 0.94 -28.37
CA ARG A 501 43.03 1.98 -27.46
C ARG A 501 42.52 1.41 -26.14
N TYR A 502 41.91 0.23 -26.20
CA TYR A 502 41.46 -0.53 -25.04
C TYR A 502 42.64 -1.04 -24.18
N MET A 503 43.72 -1.50 -24.81
CA MET A 503 44.88 -2.09 -24.16
C MET A 503 45.84 -1.08 -23.52
N LEU A 504 46.08 0.07 -24.15
CA LEU A 504 47.01 1.08 -23.65
C LEU A 504 46.78 1.45 -22.16
N PRO A 505 45.57 1.85 -21.73
CA PRO A 505 45.33 2.18 -20.32
C PRO A 505 45.51 0.96 -19.40
N LYS A 506 45.26 -0.26 -19.87
CA LYS A 506 45.51 -1.49 -19.09
C LYS A 506 47.00 -1.72 -18.90
N ALA A 507 47.80 -1.51 -19.95
CA ALA A 507 49.26 -1.58 -19.87
C ALA A 507 49.82 -0.56 -18.86
N ALA A 508 49.25 0.65 -18.79
CA ALA A 508 49.64 1.68 -17.84
C ALA A 508 49.36 1.30 -16.36
N LEU A 509 48.40 0.39 -16.09
CA LEU A 509 48.00 0.02 -14.73
C LEU A 509 48.84 -1.11 -14.12
N VAL A 510 49.43 -1.97 -14.94
CA VAL A 510 50.25 -3.11 -14.49
C VAL A 510 51.74 -2.77 -14.50
N TYR A 511 52.58 -3.58 -13.87
CA TYR A 511 54.03 -3.34 -13.75
C TYR A 511 54.88 -4.52 -14.22
N GLY A 512 56.20 -4.33 -14.29
CA GLY A 512 57.16 -5.42 -14.49
C GLY A 512 56.84 -6.33 -15.68
N GLN A 513 56.74 -7.64 -15.41
CA GLN A 513 56.48 -8.64 -16.45
C GLN A 513 55.09 -8.52 -17.09
N GLU A 514 54.06 -8.13 -16.32
CA GLU A 514 52.70 -7.96 -16.84
C GLU A 514 52.68 -6.82 -17.88
N ARG A 515 53.30 -5.67 -17.56
CA ARG A 515 53.40 -4.55 -18.52
C ARG A 515 54.18 -4.95 -19.75
N ALA A 516 55.32 -5.62 -19.59
CA ALA A 516 56.12 -6.09 -20.72
C ALA A 516 55.32 -6.96 -21.70
N GLN A 517 54.42 -7.80 -21.18
CA GLN A 517 53.56 -8.65 -22.00
C GLN A 517 52.50 -7.85 -22.77
N TYR A 518 51.88 -6.86 -22.15
CA TYR A 518 50.98 -5.92 -22.84
C TYR A 518 51.70 -5.18 -23.97
N LEU A 519 52.90 -4.65 -23.72
CA LEU A 519 53.69 -3.92 -24.72
C LEU A 519 54.04 -4.81 -25.92
N LYS A 520 54.37 -6.10 -25.67
CA LYS A 520 54.62 -7.08 -26.74
C LYS A 520 53.39 -7.29 -27.62
N TYR A 521 52.20 -7.40 -27.04
CA TYR A 521 50.96 -7.53 -27.82
C TYR A 521 50.62 -6.25 -28.59
N LEU A 522 50.83 -5.07 -27.98
CA LEU A 522 50.66 -3.79 -28.65
C LEU A 522 51.59 -3.67 -29.87
N ASP A 523 52.86 -4.06 -29.77
CA ASP A 523 53.79 -4.07 -30.90
C ASP A 523 53.28 -4.94 -32.06
N SER A 524 52.68 -6.10 -31.76
CA SER A 524 52.08 -6.99 -32.77
C SER A 524 50.88 -6.36 -33.46
N LEU A 525 50.00 -5.68 -32.72
CA LEU A 525 48.82 -5.02 -33.28
C LEU A 525 49.19 -3.78 -34.12
N LEU A 526 50.18 -3.00 -33.66
CA LEU A 526 50.64 -1.80 -34.38
C LEU A 526 51.25 -2.13 -35.75
N LYS A 527 51.85 -3.32 -35.92
CA LYS A 527 52.31 -3.79 -37.24
C LYS A 527 51.17 -4.00 -38.23
N ILE A 528 49.97 -4.32 -37.75
CA ILE A 528 48.78 -4.54 -38.59
C ILE A 528 48.24 -3.19 -39.07
N THR A 529 48.23 -2.17 -38.21
CA THR A 529 47.63 -0.86 -38.50
C THR A 529 48.54 0.06 -39.32
N GLN A 530 49.85 -0.21 -39.39
CA GLN A 530 50.87 0.70 -39.94
C GLN A 530 50.62 1.18 -41.38
N TYR A 531 50.00 0.38 -42.24
CA TYR A 531 49.79 0.74 -43.65
C TYR A 531 48.51 1.54 -43.88
N GLN A 532 47.42 1.22 -43.17
CA GLN A 532 46.11 1.87 -43.37
C GLN A 532 45.86 3.04 -42.40
N LYS A 533 46.58 3.08 -41.27
CA LYS A 533 46.43 4.08 -40.21
C LYS A 533 47.81 4.58 -39.74
N SER A 534 48.69 4.95 -40.68
CA SER A 534 50.12 5.25 -40.42
C SER A 534 50.34 6.27 -39.29
N ASP A 535 49.72 7.45 -39.36
CA ASP A 535 49.93 8.50 -38.35
C ASP A 535 49.39 8.09 -36.97
N GLN A 536 48.21 7.46 -36.92
CA GLN A 536 47.64 6.93 -35.68
C GLN A 536 48.52 5.82 -35.08
N THR A 537 49.11 4.98 -35.93
CA THR A 537 50.02 3.92 -35.52
C THR A 537 51.28 4.50 -34.89
N LYS A 538 51.90 5.51 -35.54
CA LYS A 538 53.07 6.21 -34.98
C LYS A 538 52.74 6.88 -33.64
N PHE A 539 51.56 7.46 -33.52
CA PHE A 539 51.12 8.09 -32.27
C PHE A 539 51.06 7.06 -31.14
N PHE A 540 50.41 5.92 -31.36
CA PHE A 540 50.39 4.84 -30.36
C PHE A 540 51.77 4.21 -30.12
N GLN A 541 52.63 4.12 -31.14
CA GLN A 541 54.02 3.67 -30.96
C GLN A 541 54.82 4.59 -30.03
N GLY A 542 54.63 5.92 -30.12
CA GLY A 542 55.28 6.84 -29.20
C GLY A 542 54.76 6.69 -27.77
N ILE A 543 53.45 6.45 -27.56
CA ILE A 543 52.91 6.12 -26.22
C ILE A 543 53.45 4.79 -25.71
N VAL A 544 53.55 3.76 -26.56
CA VAL A 544 54.17 2.47 -26.20
C VAL A 544 55.62 2.64 -25.80
N ALA A 545 56.39 3.46 -26.51
CA ALA A 545 57.78 3.78 -26.14
C ALA A 545 57.85 4.54 -24.80
N PHE A 546 56.92 5.47 -24.56
CA PHE A 546 56.80 6.18 -23.29
C PHE A 546 56.54 5.21 -22.12
N LEU A 547 55.54 4.34 -22.25
CA LEU A 547 55.22 3.30 -21.25
C LEU A 547 56.36 2.30 -21.02
N ARG A 548 57.15 2.03 -22.07
CA ARG A 548 58.32 1.14 -22.00
C ARG A 548 59.44 1.77 -21.17
N ALA A 549 59.61 3.10 -21.21
CA ALA A 549 60.59 3.79 -20.38
C ALA A 549 60.35 3.54 -18.89
N GLU A 550 59.09 3.58 -18.44
CA GLU A 550 58.72 3.45 -17.02
C GLU A 550 59.00 2.09 -16.37
N ILE A 551 59.30 1.05 -17.17
CA ILE A 551 59.60 -0.31 -16.65
C ILE A 551 61.06 -0.70 -16.80
N GLN A 552 61.93 0.19 -17.28
CA GLN A 552 63.35 -0.13 -17.38
C GLN A 552 64.03 -0.07 -16.01
N PRO A 553 64.96 -0.99 -15.72
CA PRO A 553 65.65 -1.03 -14.43
C PRO A 553 66.78 0.00 -14.29
N GLU A 554 67.31 0.52 -15.40
CA GLU A 554 68.47 1.41 -15.45
C GLU A 554 68.10 2.78 -16.03
N ASP A 555 68.52 3.87 -15.38
CA ASP A 555 68.24 5.24 -15.81
C ASP A 555 68.68 5.53 -17.26
N GLN A 556 69.80 4.94 -17.71
CA GLN A 556 70.25 5.07 -19.11
C GLN A 556 69.24 4.49 -20.11
N GLN A 557 68.60 3.37 -19.76
CA GLN A 557 67.58 2.74 -20.59
C GLN A 557 66.26 3.52 -20.52
N VAL A 558 65.90 4.07 -19.35
CA VAL A 558 64.77 5.00 -19.19
C VAL A 558 64.93 6.20 -20.12
N LEU A 559 66.09 6.85 -20.08
CA LEU A 559 66.44 7.99 -20.94
C LEU A 559 66.36 7.63 -22.43
N LYS A 560 66.84 6.44 -22.82
CA LYS A 560 66.79 5.96 -24.21
C LYS A 560 65.35 5.86 -24.72
N PHE A 561 64.43 5.29 -23.94
CA PHE A 561 63.05 5.09 -24.38
C PHE A 561 62.22 6.38 -24.36
N TYR A 562 62.45 7.30 -23.41
CA TYR A 562 61.83 8.63 -23.48
C TYR A 562 62.31 9.42 -24.71
N LYS A 563 63.62 9.36 -25.03
CA LYS A 563 64.13 9.94 -26.29
C LYS A 563 63.50 9.28 -27.51
N GLN A 564 63.40 7.95 -27.54
CA GLN A 564 62.72 7.24 -28.61
C GLN A 564 61.25 7.65 -28.77
N ALA A 565 60.53 7.86 -27.66
CA ALA A 565 59.15 8.35 -27.70
C ALA A 565 59.07 9.74 -28.32
N ALA A 566 59.98 10.66 -27.94
CA ALA A 566 60.08 11.99 -28.53
C ALA A 566 60.41 11.92 -30.03
N ASP A 567 61.41 11.12 -30.44
CA ASP A 567 61.82 10.96 -31.84
C ASP A 567 60.67 10.45 -32.73
N ILE A 568 59.88 9.49 -32.25
CA ILE A 568 58.69 9.00 -32.96
C ILE A 568 57.65 10.11 -33.10
N MET A 569 57.39 10.85 -32.03
CA MET A 569 56.41 11.95 -32.01
C MET A 569 56.82 13.13 -32.90
N GLU A 570 58.11 13.43 -33.03
CA GLU A 570 58.61 14.46 -33.95
C GLU A 570 58.25 14.16 -35.43
N THR A 571 58.10 12.87 -35.80
CA THR A 571 57.66 12.50 -37.14
C THR A 571 56.21 12.89 -37.43
N LEU A 572 55.39 13.03 -36.38
CA LEU A 572 54.01 13.52 -36.46
C LEU A 572 53.95 15.03 -36.36
N GLU A 573 54.92 15.68 -35.73
CA GLU A 573 54.93 17.14 -35.65
C GLU A 573 55.16 17.80 -37.02
N LYS A 574 56.00 17.19 -37.86
CA LYS A 574 56.42 17.73 -39.16
C LYS A 574 55.39 17.53 -40.27
N GLY A 575 54.35 16.72 -40.05
CA GLY A 575 53.26 16.49 -40.99
C GLY A 575 52.03 17.29 -40.57
N ASN A 576 51.32 17.91 -41.51
CA ASN A 576 50.01 18.52 -41.23
C ASN A 576 48.97 17.42 -40.94
N ASN A 577 49.01 16.81 -39.75
CA ASN A 577 48.15 15.71 -39.34
C ASN A 577 47.48 16.00 -37.98
N LYS A 578 46.38 15.30 -37.74
CA LYS A 578 45.50 15.51 -36.58
C LYS A 578 46.10 15.18 -35.20
N TYR A 579 47.28 14.55 -35.13
CA TYR A 579 47.97 14.22 -33.88
C TYR A 579 49.07 15.21 -33.51
N GLN A 580 49.37 16.19 -34.37
CA GLN A 580 50.51 17.10 -34.25
C GLN A 580 50.60 17.78 -32.87
N HIS A 581 49.48 18.31 -32.35
CA HIS A 581 49.46 19.04 -31.08
C HIS A 581 49.70 18.14 -29.86
N GLU A 582 49.03 16.99 -29.79
CA GLU A 582 49.25 16.03 -28.71
C GLU A 582 50.65 15.39 -28.80
N ALA A 583 51.14 15.12 -30.01
CA ALA A 583 52.50 14.64 -30.22
C ALA A 583 53.53 15.64 -29.67
N ARG A 584 53.32 16.94 -29.91
CA ARG A 584 54.16 18.03 -29.37
C ARG A 584 54.14 18.07 -27.84
N TYR A 585 52.96 17.90 -27.24
CA TYR A 585 52.83 17.76 -25.79
C TYR A 585 53.59 16.53 -25.24
N ILE A 586 53.48 15.37 -25.93
CA ILE A 586 54.19 14.15 -25.53
C ILE A 586 55.70 14.31 -25.62
N ILE A 587 56.21 15.04 -26.62
CA ILE A 587 57.64 15.38 -26.72
C ILE A 587 58.09 16.14 -25.47
N ALA A 588 57.34 17.19 -25.07
CA ALA A 588 57.64 17.96 -23.87
C ALA A 588 57.59 17.10 -22.60
N ARG A 589 56.58 16.25 -22.47
CA ARG A 589 56.46 15.30 -21.35
C ARG A 589 57.60 14.28 -21.31
N ALA A 590 58.02 13.76 -22.46
CA ALA A 590 59.14 12.84 -22.55
C ALA A 590 60.45 13.50 -22.12
N TYR A 591 60.70 14.75 -22.52
CA TYR A 591 61.86 15.52 -22.02
C TYR A 591 61.78 15.79 -20.51
N PHE A 592 60.61 16.18 -20.02
CA PHE A 592 60.40 16.44 -18.60
C PHE A 592 60.61 15.18 -17.73
N ASP A 593 60.08 14.02 -18.13
CA ASP A 593 60.27 12.79 -17.37
C ASP A 593 61.68 12.22 -17.56
N ALA A 594 62.29 12.36 -18.74
CA ALA A 594 63.72 12.05 -18.92
C ALA A 594 64.60 12.87 -17.96
N ALA A 595 64.31 14.15 -17.75
CA ALA A 595 65.09 15.01 -16.84
C ALA A 595 65.07 14.53 -15.38
N LYS A 596 64.03 13.80 -14.94
CA LYS A 596 63.96 13.22 -13.59
C LYS A 596 64.97 12.10 -13.37
N HIS A 597 65.36 11.41 -14.44
CA HIS A 597 66.30 10.29 -14.45
C HIS A 597 67.70 10.68 -14.95
N GLU A 598 67.91 11.94 -15.32
CA GLU A 598 69.23 12.44 -15.70
C GLU A 598 70.03 12.85 -14.45
N SER A 599 71.23 12.29 -14.34
CA SER A 599 72.14 12.52 -13.22
C SER A 599 73.06 13.72 -13.46
N ASP A 600 73.41 14.00 -14.73
CA ASP A 600 74.19 15.17 -15.08
C ASP A 600 73.34 16.45 -14.97
N LYS A 601 73.78 17.39 -14.13
CA LYS A 601 73.03 18.61 -13.85
C LYS A 601 72.81 19.48 -15.09
N ASN A 602 73.80 19.58 -15.98
CA ASN A 602 73.71 20.44 -17.16
C ASN A 602 72.78 19.83 -18.22
N GLU A 603 72.88 18.53 -18.46
CA GLU A 603 71.97 17.83 -19.38
C GLU A 603 70.55 17.78 -18.80
N LYS A 604 70.37 17.65 -17.49
CA LYS A 604 69.08 17.77 -16.82
C LYS A 604 68.43 19.14 -17.03
N GLU A 605 69.18 20.23 -16.79
CA GLU A 605 68.69 21.60 -17.03
C GLU A 605 68.32 21.83 -18.50
N LYS A 606 69.10 21.27 -19.43
CA LYS A 606 68.82 21.33 -20.87
C LYS A 606 67.54 20.58 -21.26
N LEU A 607 67.27 19.43 -20.65
CA LEU A 607 66.01 18.70 -20.86
C LEU A 607 64.80 19.46 -20.32
N TYR A 608 64.88 20.02 -19.10
CA TYR A 608 63.81 20.88 -18.57
C TYR A 608 63.60 22.12 -19.43
N ARG A 609 64.66 22.76 -19.93
CA ARG A 609 64.55 23.91 -20.83
C ARG A 609 63.79 23.56 -22.11
N LYS A 610 64.13 22.44 -22.76
CA LYS A 610 63.39 21.95 -23.94
C LYS A 610 61.91 21.70 -23.64
N ALA A 611 61.60 21.06 -22.51
CA ALA A 611 60.22 20.81 -22.10
C ALA A 611 59.47 22.12 -21.86
N LYS A 612 60.09 23.06 -21.13
CA LYS A 612 59.55 24.37 -20.77
C LYS A 612 59.21 25.21 -22.00
N GLU A 613 60.12 25.31 -22.97
CA GLU A 613 59.89 26.03 -24.24
C GLU A 613 58.63 25.52 -24.95
N ILE A 614 58.46 24.20 -25.04
CA ILE A 614 57.30 23.59 -25.70
C ILE A 614 56.02 23.79 -24.88
N PHE A 615 56.08 23.63 -23.54
CA PHE A 615 54.90 23.87 -22.70
C PHE A 615 54.41 25.32 -22.80
N VAL A 616 55.31 26.31 -22.79
CA VAL A 616 54.96 27.72 -22.98
C VAL A 616 54.33 27.95 -24.35
N GLU A 617 54.88 27.36 -25.41
CA GLU A 617 54.30 27.42 -26.76
C GLU A 617 52.85 26.90 -26.78
N LEU A 618 52.60 25.74 -26.16
CA LEU A 618 51.27 25.12 -26.11
C LEU A 618 50.28 25.91 -25.25
N ILE A 619 50.72 26.55 -24.17
CA ILE A 619 49.88 27.44 -23.36
C ILE A 619 49.47 28.66 -24.21
N GLN A 620 50.42 29.31 -24.87
CA GLN A 620 50.17 30.53 -25.64
C GLN A 620 49.32 30.30 -26.89
N ARG A 621 49.59 29.23 -27.64
CA ARG A 621 48.94 28.99 -28.94
C ARG A 621 47.66 28.17 -28.84
N GLN A 622 47.59 27.29 -27.85
CA GLN A 622 46.58 26.24 -27.77
C GLN A 622 45.87 26.18 -26.41
N LYS A 623 46.16 27.13 -25.52
CA LYS A 623 45.51 27.25 -24.21
C LYS A 623 45.64 25.98 -23.34
N SER A 624 46.77 25.30 -23.45
CA SER A 624 46.97 24.00 -22.78
C SER A 624 47.01 24.12 -21.27
N LEU A 625 45.99 23.59 -20.60
CA LEU A 625 45.96 23.48 -19.14
C LEU A 625 46.94 22.41 -18.65
N ARG A 626 47.11 21.31 -19.39
CA ARG A 626 48.05 20.24 -19.02
C ARG A 626 49.49 20.73 -19.04
N SER A 627 49.84 21.50 -20.07
CA SER A 627 51.17 22.13 -20.16
C SER A 627 51.40 23.13 -19.03
N LEU A 628 50.37 23.89 -18.62
CA LEU A 628 50.46 24.80 -17.47
C LEU A 628 50.75 24.06 -16.16
N PHE A 629 50.11 22.90 -15.95
CA PHE A 629 50.38 22.07 -14.78
C PHE A 629 51.85 21.60 -14.74
N TYR A 630 52.37 21.04 -15.84
CA TYR A 630 53.76 20.57 -15.85
C TYR A 630 54.79 21.70 -15.89
N LEU A 631 54.43 22.88 -16.41
CA LEU A 631 55.24 24.09 -16.27
C LEU A 631 55.38 24.48 -14.78
N ALA A 632 54.31 24.37 -13.99
CA ALA A 632 54.37 24.58 -12.55
C ALA A 632 55.34 23.59 -11.87
N GLU A 633 55.30 22.30 -12.26
CA GLU A 633 56.24 21.29 -11.75
C GLU A 633 57.71 21.63 -12.10
N ILE A 634 57.98 22.20 -13.28
CA ILE A 634 59.32 22.69 -13.64
C ILE A 634 59.73 23.85 -12.74
N PHE A 635 58.84 24.82 -12.49
CA PHE A 635 59.14 25.93 -11.59
C PHE A 635 59.43 25.46 -10.15
N ILE A 636 58.76 24.40 -9.67
CA ILE A 636 59.10 23.76 -8.39
C ILE A 636 60.55 23.23 -8.42
N HIS A 637 60.95 22.55 -9.50
CA HIS A 637 62.34 22.08 -9.66
C HIS A 637 63.36 23.22 -9.72
N GLU A 638 63.00 24.35 -10.32
CA GLU A 638 63.83 25.57 -10.40
C GLU A 638 63.83 26.38 -9.09
N ASN A 639 63.16 25.92 -8.03
CA ASN A 639 62.91 26.63 -6.76
C ASN A 639 62.10 27.94 -6.91
N ASN A 640 61.40 28.16 -8.03
CA ASN A 640 60.47 29.27 -8.22
C ASN A 640 59.04 28.90 -7.82
N HIS A 641 58.83 28.72 -6.50
CA HIS A 641 57.55 28.26 -5.97
C HIS A 641 56.41 29.28 -6.09
N LEU A 642 56.71 30.59 -6.14
CA LEU A 642 55.69 31.63 -6.37
C LEU A 642 55.08 31.50 -7.76
N ALA A 643 55.89 31.36 -8.81
CA ALA A 643 55.37 31.12 -10.16
C ALA A 643 54.56 29.82 -10.25
N ALA A 644 55.06 28.73 -9.63
CA ALA A 644 54.35 27.46 -9.59
C ALA A 644 52.97 27.57 -8.90
N ALA A 645 52.87 28.30 -7.79
CA ALA A 645 51.63 28.49 -7.04
C ALA A 645 50.55 29.18 -7.88
N GLU A 646 50.89 30.24 -8.61
CA GLU A 646 49.95 30.92 -9.52
C GLU A 646 49.48 29.99 -10.65
N CYS A 647 50.39 29.22 -11.26
CA CYS A 647 50.02 28.23 -12.27
C CYS A 647 49.06 27.17 -11.69
N TYR A 648 49.33 26.61 -10.51
CA TYR A 648 48.41 25.64 -9.87
C TYR A 648 47.05 26.27 -9.54
N GLN A 649 47.02 27.53 -9.09
CA GLN A 649 45.77 28.21 -8.76
C GLN A 649 44.89 28.40 -10.01
N SER A 650 45.50 28.76 -11.16
CA SER A 650 44.78 28.79 -12.43
C SER A 650 44.23 27.40 -12.81
N VAL A 651 45.02 26.34 -12.69
CA VAL A 651 44.56 24.96 -12.95
C VAL A 651 43.37 24.60 -12.06
N ILE A 652 43.40 24.95 -10.77
CA ILE A 652 42.31 24.73 -9.81
C ILE A 652 41.04 25.45 -10.25
N ASN A 653 41.14 26.73 -10.59
CA ASN A 653 40.00 27.56 -10.99
C ASN A 653 39.30 27.00 -12.25
N THR A 654 40.08 26.45 -13.17
CA THR A 654 39.57 25.94 -14.45
C THR A 654 39.01 24.51 -14.37
N THR A 655 39.48 23.66 -13.45
CA THR A 655 39.15 22.21 -13.47
C THR A 655 38.22 21.73 -12.37
N CYS A 656 38.20 22.35 -11.18
CA CYS A 656 37.54 21.76 -10.01
C CYS A 656 36.00 21.64 -10.09
N ARG A 657 35.35 22.31 -11.05
CA ARG A 657 33.90 22.29 -11.27
C ARG A 657 33.47 21.69 -12.61
N ILE A 658 34.40 21.08 -13.33
CA ILE A 658 34.16 20.49 -14.65
C ILE A 658 34.30 18.97 -14.55
N ASP A 659 33.31 18.22 -15.04
CA ASP A 659 33.38 16.76 -15.09
C ASP A 659 34.60 16.30 -15.90
N GLY A 660 35.39 15.38 -15.35
CA GLY A 660 36.66 14.93 -15.92
C GLY A 660 37.88 15.74 -15.43
N GLY A 661 37.66 16.88 -14.76
CA GLY A 661 38.72 17.73 -14.21
C GLY A 661 39.27 17.29 -12.86
N GLU A 662 38.69 16.25 -12.25
CA GLU A 662 38.96 15.85 -10.85
C GLU A 662 40.44 15.52 -10.62
N PHE A 663 41.09 14.84 -11.58
CA PHE A 663 42.51 14.52 -11.48
C PHE A 663 43.38 15.77 -11.43
N TRP A 664 43.15 16.73 -12.33
CA TRP A 664 43.96 17.94 -12.45
C TRP A 664 43.73 18.86 -11.25
N CYS A 665 42.47 19.02 -10.84
CA CYS A 665 42.12 19.77 -9.63
C CYS A 665 42.81 19.20 -8.38
N ALA A 666 42.74 17.88 -8.16
CA ALA A 666 43.37 17.22 -7.01
C ALA A 666 44.90 17.36 -7.04
N SER A 667 45.50 17.18 -8.22
CA SER A 667 46.95 17.27 -8.43
C SER A 667 47.45 18.70 -8.19
N ALA A 668 46.76 19.71 -8.71
CA ALA A 668 47.12 21.11 -8.53
C ALA A 668 46.94 21.57 -7.08
N ARG A 669 45.88 21.12 -6.37
CA ARG A 669 45.73 21.36 -4.93
C ARG A 669 46.88 20.75 -4.12
N ALA A 670 47.36 19.56 -4.49
CA ALA A 670 48.51 18.94 -3.85
C ALA A 670 49.81 19.71 -4.13
N GLY A 671 50.04 20.12 -5.38
CA GLY A 671 51.15 21.00 -5.77
C GLY A 671 51.16 22.30 -4.98
N LEU A 672 50.01 23.00 -4.93
CA LEU A 672 49.84 24.25 -4.22
C LEU A 672 50.11 24.12 -2.71
N ARG A 673 49.65 23.04 -2.05
CA ARG A 673 49.95 22.78 -0.63
C ARG A 673 51.45 22.56 -0.37
N ASN A 674 52.19 22.08 -1.36
CA ASN A 674 53.63 21.85 -1.26
C ASN A 674 54.45 23.07 -1.67
N SER A 675 53.84 24.11 -2.27
CA SER A 675 54.50 25.36 -2.63
C SER A 675 54.93 26.16 -1.39
N ARG A 676 56.10 26.80 -1.50
CA ARG A 676 56.69 27.66 -0.45
C ARG A 676 56.72 29.11 -0.90
N ASN A 677 56.89 30.05 0.03
CA ASN A 677 57.05 31.46 -0.31
C ASN A 677 58.49 31.78 -0.77
N ARG A 678 58.86 31.34 -1.99
CA ARG A 678 60.19 31.52 -2.61
C ARG A 678 60.07 31.68 -4.13
N GLY A 679 60.93 32.49 -4.75
CA GLY A 679 60.93 32.77 -6.20
C GLY A 679 60.37 34.15 -6.55
N ASP A 680 59.93 34.34 -7.79
CA ASP A 680 59.30 35.57 -8.29
C ASP A 680 58.35 35.27 -9.47
N LEU A 681 57.51 36.25 -9.82
CA LEU A 681 56.50 36.11 -10.90
C LEU A 681 57.01 36.56 -12.28
N GLY A 682 58.30 36.87 -12.43
CA GLY A 682 58.89 37.40 -13.66
C GLY A 682 58.76 36.44 -14.84
N GLU A 683 58.98 35.14 -14.60
CA GLU A 683 58.97 34.12 -15.64
C GLU A 683 57.57 33.78 -16.21
N ILE A 684 56.51 34.12 -15.47
CA ILE A 684 55.13 33.90 -15.91
C ILE A 684 54.46 35.17 -16.44
N ARG A 685 55.14 36.33 -16.39
CA ARG A 685 54.57 37.63 -16.76
C ARG A 685 54.03 37.66 -18.20
N ASP A 686 54.73 37.01 -19.12
CA ASP A 686 54.39 36.98 -20.55
C ASP A 686 53.68 35.66 -20.95
N ILE A 687 53.28 34.85 -19.96
CA ILE A 687 52.57 33.59 -20.16
C ILE A 687 51.10 33.82 -19.79
N PRO A 688 50.14 33.54 -20.68
CA PRO A 688 48.72 33.78 -20.41
C PRO A 688 48.12 32.67 -19.53
N ILE A 689 48.59 32.57 -18.28
CA ILE A 689 48.26 31.49 -17.35
C ILE A 689 46.76 31.40 -17.03
N ASP A 690 46.01 32.51 -17.10
CA ASP A 690 44.56 32.54 -16.83
C ASP A 690 43.69 32.26 -18.06
N ASN A 691 44.29 32.10 -19.25
CA ASN A 691 43.58 31.86 -20.52
C ASN A 691 43.69 30.40 -20.99
N VAL A 692 43.81 29.46 -20.05
CA VAL A 692 43.82 28.01 -20.34
C VAL A 692 42.39 27.44 -20.34
N GLU A 693 42.15 26.36 -21.09
CA GLU A 693 40.82 25.74 -21.22
C GLU A 693 40.80 24.28 -20.73
N PHE A 694 39.67 23.84 -20.19
CA PHE A 694 39.43 22.42 -19.87
C PHE A 694 37.98 22.00 -20.20
N PRO A 695 37.76 20.86 -20.87
CA PRO A 695 38.76 20.06 -21.58
C PRO A 695 39.38 20.87 -22.72
N GLU A 696 40.70 20.83 -22.86
CA GLU A 696 41.42 21.55 -23.92
C GLU A 696 41.14 20.93 -25.30
N ASN A 697 41.09 21.74 -26.37
CA ASN A 697 40.85 21.23 -27.74
C ASN A 697 42.09 20.62 -28.42
N LEU A 698 43.21 20.59 -27.70
CA LEU A 698 44.53 20.09 -28.13
C LEU A 698 44.57 18.61 -28.50
N ASN A 699 43.59 17.83 -28.05
CA ASN A 699 43.65 16.38 -27.94
C ASN A 699 42.48 15.65 -28.63
N LYS A 700 41.69 16.36 -29.43
CA LYS A 700 40.52 15.76 -30.13
C LYS A 700 40.88 15.32 -31.52
N VAL A 701 40.72 14.02 -31.76
CA VAL A 701 40.84 13.39 -33.08
C VAL A 701 39.49 12.76 -33.42
N ASP A 702 38.85 13.23 -34.47
CA ASP A 702 37.51 12.77 -34.89
C ASP A 702 36.47 12.82 -33.74
N ASN A 703 36.50 13.90 -32.94
CA ASN A 703 35.70 14.10 -31.72
C ASN A 703 36.01 13.17 -30.54
N GLU A 704 37.07 12.37 -30.61
CA GLU A 704 37.52 11.55 -29.50
C GLU A 704 38.77 12.13 -28.84
N GLU A 705 38.76 12.14 -27.51
CA GLU A 705 39.92 12.55 -26.73
C GLU A 705 41.00 11.46 -26.78
N ILE A 706 42.16 11.81 -27.34
CA ILE A 706 43.32 10.94 -27.51
C ILE A 706 44.49 11.62 -26.81
N THR A 707 44.81 11.19 -25.59
CA THR A 707 45.85 11.81 -24.75
C THR A 707 46.86 10.83 -24.18
N LEU A 708 48.07 11.33 -23.90
CA LEU A 708 49.05 10.59 -23.10
C LEU A 708 48.47 10.18 -21.75
N GLU A 709 47.74 11.07 -21.08
CA GLU A 709 47.22 10.77 -19.76
C GLU A 709 46.20 9.65 -19.77
N GLN A 710 45.31 9.62 -20.77
CA GLN A 710 44.31 8.58 -20.91
C GLN A 710 44.90 7.20 -21.21
N PHE A 711 46.04 7.14 -21.90
CA PHE A 711 46.59 5.89 -22.42
C PHE A 711 47.86 5.41 -21.73
N GLY A 712 48.67 6.32 -21.21
CA GLY A 712 50.04 6.05 -20.79
C GLY A 712 50.37 6.49 -19.37
N TYR A 713 49.59 7.37 -18.74
CA TYR A 713 49.94 7.88 -17.42
C TYR A 713 49.19 7.17 -16.31
N GLN A 714 49.89 6.32 -15.57
CA GLN A 714 49.30 5.43 -14.58
C GLN A 714 48.43 6.15 -13.54
N LYS A 715 48.92 7.22 -12.91
CA LYS A 715 48.18 7.93 -11.84
C LYS A 715 46.85 8.48 -12.36
N TYR A 716 46.82 8.96 -13.60
CA TYR A 716 45.59 9.43 -14.24
C TYR A 716 44.64 8.28 -14.53
N VAL A 717 45.12 7.17 -15.08
CA VAL A 717 44.28 5.99 -15.35
C VAL A 717 43.71 5.40 -14.05
N MET A 718 44.51 5.31 -12.98
CA MET A 718 44.03 4.89 -11.65
C MET A 718 42.94 5.84 -11.13
N LYS A 719 43.14 7.16 -11.26
CA LYS A 719 42.13 8.15 -10.85
C LYS A 719 40.86 8.04 -11.70
N LYS A 720 40.97 7.72 -12.99
CA LYS A 720 39.82 7.48 -13.87
C LYS A 720 39.04 6.22 -13.47
N LEU A 721 39.74 5.13 -13.13
CA LEU A 721 39.11 3.92 -12.59
C LEU A 721 38.44 4.18 -11.24
N TRP A 722 39.09 4.96 -10.37
CA TRP A 722 38.49 5.42 -9.13
C TRP A 722 37.20 6.23 -9.39
N ALA A 723 37.24 7.21 -10.30
CA ALA A 723 36.05 7.98 -10.67
C ALA A 723 34.94 7.07 -11.22
N GLU A 724 35.28 6.09 -12.06
CA GLU A 724 34.33 5.09 -12.56
C GLU A 724 33.70 4.26 -11.43
N SER A 725 34.49 3.85 -10.43
CA SER A 725 33.97 3.12 -9.26
C SER A 725 33.02 3.97 -8.41
N ILE A 726 33.29 5.27 -8.28
CA ILE A 726 32.40 6.23 -7.59
C ILE A 726 31.12 6.45 -8.41
N ASP A 727 31.21 6.53 -9.73
CA ASP A 727 30.05 6.66 -10.61
C ASP A 727 29.12 5.44 -10.47
N ARG A 728 29.71 4.24 -10.43
CA ARG A 728 28.98 3.00 -10.15
C ARG A 728 28.36 3.03 -8.76
N LEU A 729 29.05 3.55 -7.74
CA LEU A 729 28.52 3.69 -6.39
C LEU A 729 27.33 4.66 -6.33
N ILE A 730 27.36 5.76 -7.10
CA ILE A 730 26.23 6.71 -7.23
C ILE A 730 25.02 6.05 -7.91
N GLN A 731 25.27 5.25 -8.96
CA GLN A 731 24.22 4.61 -9.74
C GLN A 731 23.60 3.40 -9.01
N PHE A 732 24.45 2.50 -8.52
CA PHE A 732 24.11 1.14 -8.07
C PHE A 732 24.51 0.85 -6.61
N GLY A 733 25.00 1.85 -5.87
CA GLY A 733 25.24 1.75 -4.44
C GLY A 733 24.01 1.35 -3.64
N LEU A 734 24.19 1.19 -2.33
CA LEU A 734 23.14 0.72 -1.45
C LEU A 734 21.87 1.59 -1.56
N PRO A 735 20.68 1.00 -1.80
CA PRO A 735 19.43 1.74 -1.83
C PRO A 735 19.17 2.45 -0.50
N ASN A 736 18.47 3.60 -0.57
CA ASN A 736 18.01 4.28 0.64
C ASN A 736 17.05 3.36 1.41
N ARG A 737 16.98 3.49 2.74
CA ARG A 737 15.92 2.82 3.49
C ARG A 737 14.59 3.53 3.21
N MET A 738 13.56 2.76 2.94
CA MET A 738 12.22 3.28 2.65
C MET A 738 11.26 3.00 3.80
N LEU A 739 10.26 3.86 3.98
CA LEU A 739 9.16 3.58 4.89
C LEU A 739 8.24 2.57 4.21
N TYR A 740 8.00 1.43 4.87
CA TYR A 740 7.11 0.43 4.32
C TYR A 740 5.64 0.87 4.49
N PRO A 741 4.77 0.73 3.47
CA PRO A 741 3.44 1.35 3.53
C PRO A 741 2.49 0.68 4.54
N ALA A 742 2.60 -0.63 4.75
CA ALA A 742 1.58 -1.38 5.48
C ALA A 742 2.10 -2.09 6.73
N GLU A 743 1.18 -2.45 7.64
CA GLU A 743 1.50 -3.17 8.88
C GLU A 743 2.01 -4.60 8.63
N ASN A 744 1.43 -5.29 7.65
CA ASN A 744 1.76 -6.68 7.32
C ASN A 744 2.92 -6.72 6.31
N ARG A 745 4.13 -6.92 6.81
CA ARG A 745 5.34 -7.05 5.98
C ARG A 745 5.53 -8.45 5.44
N ILE A 746 5.95 -8.55 4.18
CA ILE A 746 6.53 -9.77 3.64
C ILE A 746 8.06 -9.69 3.83
N SER A 747 8.62 -10.43 4.79
CA SER A 747 10.04 -10.30 5.18
C SER A 747 11.01 -10.50 4.01
N ASP A 748 10.66 -11.42 3.10
CA ASP A 748 11.53 -11.84 2.00
C ASP A 748 11.23 -11.06 0.70
N SER A 749 10.39 -10.03 0.78
CA SER A 749 10.13 -9.10 -0.32
C SER A 749 11.32 -8.20 -0.58
N ARG A 750 11.58 -7.87 -1.85
CA ARG A 750 12.60 -6.89 -2.22
C ARG A 750 12.33 -5.48 -1.69
N PHE A 751 11.07 -5.10 -1.44
CA PHE A 751 10.73 -3.80 -0.84
C PHE A 751 11.02 -3.80 0.67
N ALA A 752 10.98 -4.97 1.32
CA ALA A 752 11.27 -5.12 2.75
C ALA A 752 12.77 -5.20 3.07
N GLN A 753 13.61 -5.63 2.13
CA GLN A 753 15.06 -5.82 2.35
C GLN A 753 15.79 -4.56 2.86
N ARG A 754 15.32 -3.37 2.46
CA ARG A 754 15.93 -2.08 2.80
C ARG A 754 14.89 -1.10 3.31
N ASP A 755 14.21 -1.46 4.37
CA ASP A 755 13.22 -0.59 4.98
C ASP A 755 13.63 -0.19 6.41
N PHE A 756 12.74 0.44 7.18
CA PHE A 756 12.97 0.78 8.59
C PHE A 756 12.56 -0.29 9.61
N GLY A 757 12.31 -1.53 9.18
CA GLY A 757 12.03 -2.69 10.02
C GLY A 757 10.59 -2.70 10.53
N GLN A 758 10.39 -2.34 11.80
CA GLN A 758 9.03 -2.31 12.39
C GLN A 758 8.28 -0.99 12.12
N GLN A 759 8.93 0.02 11.54
CA GLN A 759 8.27 1.28 11.22
C GLN A 759 7.56 1.19 9.86
N THR A 760 6.26 1.44 9.83
CA THR A 760 5.44 1.41 8.62
C THR A 760 4.54 2.65 8.55
N ALA A 761 3.85 2.89 7.43
CA ALA A 761 2.85 3.95 7.34
C ALA A 761 1.51 3.57 8.02
N GLY A 762 1.41 2.37 8.58
CA GLY A 762 0.26 1.93 9.38
C GLY A 762 -0.99 1.62 8.55
N LEU A 763 -0.84 1.36 7.24
CA LEU A 763 -1.97 0.94 6.41
C LEU A 763 -2.33 -0.52 6.72
N SER A 764 -3.60 -0.75 7.04
CA SER A 764 -4.15 -2.09 7.25
C SER A 764 -4.74 -2.64 5.97
N GLU A 765 -4.23 -3.79 5.55
CA GLU A 765 -4.69 -4.52 4.36
C GLU A 765 -5.53 -5.75 4.70
N GLN A 766 -5.48 -6.20 5.96
CA GLN A 766 -6.18 -7.38 6.42
C GLN A 766 -7.60 -7.05 6.81
N ILE A 767 -8.53 -7.88 6.33
CA ILE A 767 -9.88 -7.93 6.87
C ILE A 767 -9.91 -9.13 7.83
N ILE A 768 -10.04 -8.84 9.13
CA ILE A 768 -9.91 -9.85 10.21
C ILE A 768 -11.30 -10.27 10.75
N GLY A 769 -12.36 -9.57 10.39
CA GLY A 769 -13.70 -10.08 10.64
C GLY A 769 -14.81 -9.13 10.23
N LEU A 770 -15.94 -9.71 9.85
CA LEU A 770 -17.19 -8.97 9.74
C LEU A 770 -17.70 -8.76 11.17
N LYS A 771 -17.59 -7.54 11.71
CA LYS A 771 -18.19 -7.19 13.00
C LYS A 771 -19.45 -6.36 12.79
N SER A 772 -20.41 -6.57 13.68
CA SER A 772 -21.62 -5.76 13.82
C SER A 772 -21.40 -4.65 14.85
N GLY A 773 -22.36 -3.74 14.96
CA GLY A 773 -22.39 -2.69 15.97
C GLY A 773 -23.83 -2.35 16.34
N LEU A 774 -24.02 -1.57 17.40
CA LEU A 774 -25.32 -1.12 17.88
C LEU A 774 -25.29 0.38 18.13
N VAL A 775 -26.22 1.12 17.51
CA VAL A 775 -26.60 2.49 17.89
C VAL A 775 -28.01 2.45 18.38
N LEU A 776 -28.22 2.94 19.59
CA LEU A 776 -29.50 2.91 20.27
C LEU A 776 -29.93 4.33 20.63
N ASN A 777 -31.12 4.70 20.16
CA ASN A 777 -31.81 5.91 20.57
C ASN A 777 -32.99 5.57 21.46
N VAL A 778 -32.98 6.08 22.69
CA VAL A 778 -34.06 5.86 23.66
C VAL A 778 -34.97 7.09 23.67
N VAL A 779 -36.28 6.85 23.52
CA VAL A 779 -37.26 7.91 23.36
C VAL A 779 -38.22 7.87 24.54
N LEU A 780 -38.34 8.99 25.25
CA LEU A 780 -39.26 9.12 26.37
C LEU A 780 -40.66 9.56 25.88
N PRO A 781 -41.74 9.21 26.62
CA PRO A 781 -43.07 9.76 26.39
C PRO A 781 -43.08 11.30 26.34
N GLN A 782 -43.94 11.90 25.51
CA GLN A 782 -43.96 13.36 25.28
C GLN A 782 -44.04 14.20 26.58
N ASP A 783 -44.81 13.76 27.57
CA ASP A 783 -44.97 14.48 28.85
C ASP A 783 -43.74 14.36 29.77
N LEU A 784 -42.76 13.53 29.39
CA LEU A 784 -41.50 13.27 30.10
C LEU A 784 -40.28 13.78 29.35
N LEU A 785 -40.45 14.49 28.22
CA LEU A 785 -39.34 15.01 27.41
C LEU A 785 -38.44 16.00 28.18
N ALA A 786 -38.99 16.72 29.17
CA ALA A 786 -38.23 17.58 30.06
C ALA A 786 -37.33 16.82 31.08
N SER A 787 -37.38 15.48 31.10
CA SER A 787 -36.72 14.61 32.08
C SER A 787 -35.71 13.62 31.47
N GLU A 788 -35.07 13.96 30.35
CA GLU A 788 -33.99 13.10 29.78
C GLU A 788 -32.86 12.76 30.77
N GLN A 789 -32.72 13.53 31.87
CA GLN A 789 -31.89 13.16 33.01
C GLN A 789 -32.52 11.96 33.75
N GLY A 790 -31.90 10.77 33.61
CA GLY A 790 -32.29 9.56 34.37
C GLY A 790 -32.54 8.29 33.54
N VAL A 791 -32.23 8.28 32.24
CA VAL A 791 -32.22 7.03 31.45
C VAL A 791 -30.91 6.27 31.67
N LEU A 792 -31.01 4.99 32.05
CA LEU A 792 -29.86 4.10 32.19
C LEU A 792 -29.99 2.95 31.19
N VAL A 793 -28.97 2.75 30.35
CA VAL A 793 -28.93 1.67 29.35
C VAL A 793 -27.87 0.66 29.72
N PHE A 794 -28.21 -0.62 29.73
CA PHE A 794 -27.31 -1.73 29.99
C PHE A 794 -27.24 -2.66 28.78
N TYR A 795 -26.02 -3.05 28.39
CA TYR A 795 -25.74 -4.06 27.38
C TYR A 795 -25.01 -5.23 28.04
N ASN A 796 -25.59 -6.43 27.96
CA ASN A 796 -25.10 -7.63 28.66
C ASN A 796 -24.79 -7.37 30.15
N GLY A 797 -25.61 -6.53 30.80
CA GLY A 797 -25.46 -6.14 32.21
C GLY A 797 -24.48 -4.99 32.49
N LYS A 798 -23.77 -4.47 31.48
CA LYS A 798 -22.85 -3.34 31.61
C LYS A 798 -23.54 -2.02 31.26
N LEU A 799 -23.45 -1.01 32.14
CA LEU A 799 -23.98 0.33 31.89
C LEU A 799 -23.26 1.00 30.72
N LEU A 800 -24.03 1.54 29.77
CA LEU A 800 -23.54 2.31 28.63
C LEU A 800 -23.65 3.82 28.90
N PRO A 801 -22.59 4.60 28.61
CA PRO A 801 -22.68 6.06 28.66
C PRO A 801 -23.53 6.58 27.49
N LYS A 802 -24.24 7.70 27.71
CA LYS A 802 -24.96 8.43 26.65
C LYS A 802 -23.98 9.35 25.92
N GLU A 803 -23.92 9.22 24.59
CA GLU A 803 -23.15 10.07 23.68
C GLU A 803 -24.06 11.10 22.99
N ARG A 804 -23.49 11.95 22.10
CA ARG A 804 -24.21 13.02 21.39
C ARG A 804 -25.40 12.49 20.58
N ASP A 805 -25.24 11.31 19.98
CA ASP A 805 -26.20 10.72 19.03
C ASP A 805 -26.88 9.44 19.57
N GLY A 806 -26.86 9.23 20.91
CA GLY A 806 -27.49 8.08 21.57
C GLY A 806 -26.52 7.20 22.35
N TYR A 807 -26.80 5.91 22.45
CA TYR A 807 -25.95 4.90 23.11
C TYR A 807 -25.32 3.98 22.07
N ARG A 808 -24.07 3.57 22.28
CA ARG A 808 -23.28 2.85 21.27
C ARG A 808 -22.58 1.62 21.84
N VAL A 809 -22.55 0.55 21.04
CA VAL A 809 -21.70 -0.63 21.23
C VAL A 809 -21.05 -0.94 19.89
N GLU A 810 -19.72 -1.08 19.87
CA GLU A 810 -18.96 -1.39 18.67
C GLU A 810 -18.36 -2.80 18.75
N ASP A 811 -17.82 -3.29 17.63
CA ASP A 811 -17.07 -4.55 17.56
C ASP A 811 -17.82 -5.81 18.02
N ILE A 812 -19.10 -5.96 17.68
CA ILE A 812 -19.91 -7.12 18.07
C ILE A 812 -19.70 -8.27 17.07
N PRO A 813 -19.13 -9.44 17.46
CA PRO A 813 -19.05 -10.61 16.60
C PRO A 813 -20.38 -10.98 15.92
N LEU A 814 -20.31 -11.40 14.66
CA LEU A 814 -21.48 -11.98 14.00
C LEU A 814 -21.99 -13.21 14.75
N ASN A 815 -23.31 -13.34 14.78
CA ASN A 815 -24.09 -14.31 15.53
C ASN A 815 -23.99 -14.22 17.06
N GLU A 816 -23.30 -13.21 17.62
CA GLU A 816 -23.33 -12.97 19.07
C GLU A 816 -24.78 -12.71 19.52
N LYS A 817 -25.14 -13.30 20.66
CA LYS A 817 -26.41 -13.02 21.33
C LYS A 817 -26.17 -11.99 22.43
N ALA A 818 -26.94 -10.90 22.42
CA ALA A 818 -26.86 -9.88 23.47
C ALA A 818 -28.21 -9.58 24.12
N LEU A 819 -28.18 -9.13 25.37
CA LEU A 819 -29.31 -8.63 26.13
C LEU A 819 -29.19 -7.11 26.30
N LEU A 820 -30.19 -6.38 25.81
CA LEU A 820 -30.33 -4.95 26.04
C LEU A 820 -31.35 -4.71 27.16
N GLU A 821 -31.05 -3.80 28.09
CA GLU A 821 -31.96 -3.37 29.15
C GLU A 821 -31.94 -1.85 29.34
N ILE A 822 -33.10 -1.21 29.46
CA ILE A 822 -33.23 0.25 29.59
C ILE A 822 -34.14 0.58 30.77
N ARG A 823 -33.63 1.38 31.71
CA ARG A 823 -34.33 1.77 32.94
C ARG A 823 -34.57 3.27 32.98
N ASN A 824 -35.72 3.65 33.54
CA ASN A 824 -36.07 5.02 33.91
C ASN A 824 -37.09 4.97 35.07
N ASP A 825 -37.05 5.93 35.98
CA ASP A 825 -37.89 5.89 37.19
C ASP A 825 -39.40 5.94 36.89
N ARG A 826 -39.79 6.64 35.82
CA ARG A 826 -41.19 6.87 35.42
C ARG A 826 -41.67 6.01 34.26
N CYS A 827 -40.81 5.20 33.66
CA CYS A 827 -41.17 4.28 32.58
C CYS A 827 -40.96 2.82 32.99
N TYR A 828 -41.72 1.92 32.37
CA TYR A 828 -41.46 0.49 32.50
C TYR A 828 -40.09 0.15 31.90
N VAL A 829 -39.41 -0.80 32.52
CA VAL A 829 -38.09 -1.26 32.06
C VAL A 829 -38.27 -1.97 30.72
N TYR A 830 -37.45 -1.62 29.74
CA TYR A 830 -37.42 -2.30 28.46
C TYR A 830 -36.29 -3.34 28.47
N ARG A 831 -36.54 -4.55 28.00
CA ARG A 831 -35.50 -5.57 27.84
C ARG A 831 -35.72 -6.42 26.59
N LYS A 832 -34.67 -6.62 25.77
CA LYS A 832 -34.77 -7.44 24.55
C LYS A 832 -33.47 -8.20 24.25
N LYS A 833 -33.61 -9.45 23.80
CA LYS A 833 -32.50 -10.27 23.30
C LYS A 833 -32.34 -10.07 21.79
N PHE A 834 -31.09 -9.91 21.34
CA PHE A 834 -30.72 -9.75 19.94
C PHE A 834 -29.70 -10.81 19.53
N ARG A 835 -29.73 -11.19 18.25
CA ARG A 835 -28.64 -11.92 17.59
C ARG A 835 -28.15 -11.06 16.42
N PHE A 836 -26.86 -10.81 16.32
CA PHE A 836 -26.29 -9.93 15.30
C PHE A 836 -25.91 -10.73 14.05
N THR A 837 -26.82 -10.87 13.09
CA THR A 837 -26.61 -11.71 11.89
C THR A 837 -26.11 -10.94 10.67
N GLN A 838 -26.07 -9.61 10.74
CA GLN A 838 -25.63 -8.75 9.65
C GLN A 838 -24.38 -7.94 10.05
N PRO A 839 -23.41 -7.77 9.14
CA PRO A 839 -22.29 -6.88 9.37
C PRO A 839 -22.75 -5.42 9.44
N ARG A 840 -21.92 -4.55 10.03
CA ARG A 840 -22.16 -3.10 10.23
C ARG A 840 -23.03 -2.75 11.44
N GLN A 841 -23.37 -1.46 11.55
CA GLN A 841 -24.05 -0.85 12.67
C GLN A 841 -25.57 -1.04 12.57
N MET A 842 -26.16 -1.76 13.53
CA MET A 842 -27.60 -1.87 13.73
C MET A 842 -28.11 -0.62 14.45
N HIS A 843 -29.09 0.06 13.87
CA HIS A 843 -29.74 1.21 14.48
C HIS A 843 -31.07 0.78 15.11
N LEU A 844 -31.23 1.02 16.41
CA LEU A 844 -32.47 0.79 17.14
C LEU A 844 -33.00 2.10 17.70
N ILE A 845 -34.30 2.31 17.53
CA ILE A 845 -35.04 3.35 18.23
C ILE A 845 -36.01 2.66 19.16
N ILE A 846 -35.95 2.98 20.45
CA ILE A 846 -36.72 2.30 21.49
C ILE A 846 -37.56 3.32 22.26
N PRO A 847 -38.87 3.40 21.96
CA PRO A 847 -39.79 4.24 22.72
C PRO A 847 -40.20 3.55 24.02
N LEU A 848 -39.98 4.22 25.15
CA LEU A 848 -40.35 3.71 26.47
C LEU A 848 -41.84 3.96 26.78
N ILE A 849 -42.42 3.10 27.62
CA ILE A 849 -43.81 3.19 28.05
C ILE A 849 -43.85 3.78 29.46
N GLN A 850 -44.63 4.85 29.66
CA GLN A 850 -44.81 5.45 30.99
C GLN A 850 -45.48 4.46 31.95
N LYS A 851 -45.10 4.46 33.23
CA LYS A 851 -45.78 3.70 34.29
C LYS A 851 -47.18 4.26 34.53
N PHE A 852 -48.18 3.39 34.65
CA PHE A 852 -49.56 3.76 34.94
C PHE A 852 -50.25 2.68 35.79
N ARG A 853 -51.21 3.10 36.61
CA ARG A 853 -52.06 2.24 37.43
C ARG A 853 -53.51 2.36 37.00
N PHE A 854 -54.27 1.29 37.16
CA PHE A 854 -55.70 1.32 36.89
C PHE A 854 -56.50 1.68 38.14
N ARG A 855 -57.42 2.61 37.98
CA ARG A 855 -58.39 3.00 39.00
C ARG A 855 -59.80 2.62 38.57
N ARG A 856 -60.54 1.94 39.45
CA ARG A 856 -61.96 1.62 39.24
C ARG A 856 -62.81 2.89 39.23
N ILE A 857 -63.73 2.99 38.27
CA ILE A 857 -64.67 4.10 38.13
C ILE A 857 -66.10 3.61 38.44
N ASN A 858 -66.83 4.35 39.27
CA ASN A 858 -68.16 3.96 39.78
C ASN A 858 -69.32 4.31 38.81
N HIS A 859 -69.10 4.28 37.50
CA HIS A 859 -70.09 4.63 36.48
C HIS A 859 -70.20 3.53 35.43
N ILE A 860 -71.41 3.13 35.07
CA ILE A 860 -71.69 2.05 34.11
C ILE A 860 -71.77 2.68 32.71
N PRO A 861 -70.79 2.43 31.82
CA PRO A 861 -70.83 2.95 30.46
C PRO A 861 -71.79 2.14 29.58
N ASP A 862 -72.34 2.77 28.54
CA ASP A 862 -73.14 2.13 27.46
C ASP A 862 -72.25 1.27 26.54
N ILE A 863 -71.54 0.30 27.13
CA ILE A 863 -70.66 -0.66 26.47
C ILE A 863 -71.19 -2.09 26.57
N GLU A 864 -72.19 -2.33 27.43
CA GLU A 864 -72.91 -3.62 27.53
C GLU A 864 -73.56 -4.01 26.20
N LYS A 865 -73.91 -3.05 25.34
CA LYS A 865 -74.42 -3.32 23.97
C LYS A 865 -73.42 -4.02 23.05
N HIS A 866 -72.15 -4.08 23.43
CA HIS A 866 -71.09 -4.82 22.73
C HIS A 866 -70.83 -6.20 23.35
N THR A 867 -71.67 -6.63 24.29
CA THR A 867 -71.60 -7.97 24.89
C THR A 867 -72.64 -8.88 24.28
N ILE A 868 -72.23 -10.13 24.04
CA ILE A 868 -73.12 -11.21 23.62
C ILE A 868 -73.21 -12.20 24.77
N HIS A 869 -74.42 -12.40 25.28
CA HIS A 869 -74.69 -13.33 26.36
C HIS A 869 -75.26 -14.64 25.82
N PHE A 870 -74.72 -15.76 26.31
CA PHE A 870 -75.21 -17.09 25.99
C PHE A 870 -75.81 -17.75 27.25
N PRO A 871 -77.00 -17.34 27.71
CA PRO A 871 -77.59 -17.82 28.95
C PRO A 871 -77.99 -19.30 28.88
N GLY A 872 -78.20 -19.85 27.68
CA GLY A 872 -78.56 -21.25 27.44
C GLY A 872 -77.41 -22.23 27.65
N ARG A 873 -76.15 -21.77 27.68
CA ARG A 873 -74.99 -22.62 27.94
C ARG A 873 -74.80 -22.86 29.44
N LEU A 874 -74.34 -24.06 29.79
CA LEU A 874 -73.97 -24.42 31.18
C LEU A 874 -72.92 -23.48 31.77
N ASP A 875 -72.02 -22.95 30.96
CA ASP A 875 -70.96 -22.03 31.37
C ASP A 875 -71.36 -20.55 31.37
N LYS A 876 -72.59 -20.20 30.95
CA LYS A 876 -73.09 -18.82 30.85
C LYS A 876 -72.07 -17.88 30.19
N ASN A 877 -71.47 -18.32 29.08
CA ASN A 877 -70.42 -17.58 28.39
C ASN A 877 -70.91 -16.16 28.03
N THR A 878 -70.03 -15.17 28.18
CA THR A 878 -70.27 -13.79 27.76
C THR A 878 -69.03 -13.34 27.00
N LEU A 879 -69.25 -12.77 25.81
CA LEU A 879 -68.20 -12.31 24.91
C LEU A 879 -68.36 -10.82 24.63
N PHE A 880 -67.28 -10.06 24.67
CA PHE A 880 -67.19 -8.75 24.08
C PHE A 880 -66.87 -8.86 22.60
N VAL A 881 -67.64 -8.15 21.78
CA VAL A 881 -67.39 -8.04 20.33
C VAL A 881 -67.40 -6.57 19.94
N THR A 882 -66.21 -6.06 19.60
CA THR A 882 -66.01 -4.66 19.21
C THR A 882 -65.88 -4.54 17.69
N GLY A 883 -66.51 -3.53 17.10
CA GLY A 883 -66.34 -3.19 15.68
C GLY A 883 -67.24 -3.95 14.69
N HIS A 884 -67.95 -4.99 15.12
CA HIS A 884 -68.95 -5.68 14.29
C HIS A 884 -70.06 -6.27 15.16
N GLN A 885 -71.33 -6.13 14.75
CA GLN A 885 -72.45 -6.80 15.42
C GLN A 885 -72.62 -8.19 14.82
N ILE A 886 -72.58 -9.22 15.67
CA ILE A 886 -72.87 -10.59 15.24
C ILE A 886 -74.38 -10.81 15.34
N SER A 887 -75.01 -11.17 14.22
CA SER A 887 -76.45 -11.48 14.22
C SER A 887 -76.73 -12.75 15.03
N GLU A 888 -77.78 -12.71 15.87
CA GLU A 888 -78.29 -13.90 16.58
C GLU A 888 -78.74 -15.01 15.63
N SER A 889 -79.05 -14.66 14.37
CA SER A 889 -79.42 -15.61 13.32
C SER A 889 -78.22 -16.22 12.57
N SER A 890 -76.98 -15.82 12.88
CA SER A 890 -75.78 -16.29 12.16
C SER A 890 -75.38 -17.71 12.57
N GLU A 891 -74.70 -18.42 11.66
CA GLU A 891 -74.14 -19.75 11.96
C GLU A 891 -73.11 -19.68 13.09
N LEU A 892 -72.31 -18.61 13.14
CA LEU A 892 -71.37 -18.33 14.22
C LEU A 892 -72.07 -18.23 15.59
N TYR A 893 -73.16 -17.46 15.69
CA TYR A 893 -73.92 -17.33 16.94
C TYR A 893 -74.53 -18.67 17.35
N TYR A 894 -75.14 -19.39 16.41
CA TYR A 894 -75.69 -20.73 16.66
C TYR A 894 -74.62 -21.71 17.16
N HIS A 895 -73.43 -21.71 16.53
CA HIS A 895 -72.31 -22.55 16.95
C HIS A 895 -71.84 -22.22 18.36
N PHE A 896 -71.73 -20.94 18.73
CA PHE A 896 -71.42 -20.55 20.09
C PHE A 896 -72.54 -20.94 21.06
N ASN A 897 -73.81 -20.80 20.71
CA ASN A 897 -74.91 -21.13 21.61
C ASN A 897 -75.02 -22.65 21.90
N GLU A 898 -74.84 -23.50 20.88
CA GLU A 898 -75.03 -24.96 21.01
C GLU A 898 -73.78 -25.72 21.45
N LYS A 899 -72.57 -25.26 21.07
CA LYS A 899 -71.34 -26.02 21.29
C LYS A 899 -70.52 -25.44 22.44
N LEU A 900 -70.44 -26.17 23.56
CA LEU A 900 -69.62 -25.81 24.72
C LEU A 900 -68.10 -25.77 24.43
N ASN A 901 -67.68 -26.26 23.27
CA ASN A 901 -66.27 -26.26 22.89
C ASN A 901 -65.79 -24.91 22.37
N LEU A 902 -66.63 -24.03 21.81
CA LEU A 902 -66.20 -22.68 21.41
C LEU A 902 -66.07 -21.77 22.64
N ARG A 903 -64.94 -21.07 22.74
CA ARG A 903 -64.57 -20.31 23.94
C ARG A 903 -64.58 -18.80 23.74
N ASP A 904 -63.93 -18.34 22.67
CA ASP A 904 -63.75 -16.91 22.39
C ASP A 904 -63.54 -16.67 20.89
N LEU A 905 -63.70 -15.42 20.47
CA LEU A 905 -63.54 -14.98 19.09
C LEU A 905 -62.84 -13.62 19.00
N THR A 906 -62.20 -13.37 17.86
CA THR A 906 -61.61 -12.07 17.53
C THR A 906 -61.78 -11.76 16.05
N ILE A 907 -61.83 -10.47 15.72
CA ILE A 907 -61.76 -10.01 14.33
C ILE A 907 -60.29 -9.92 13.94
N ALA A 908 -59.93 -10.46 12.77
CA ALA A 908 -58.58 -10.45 12.22
C ALA A 908 -58.64 -9.99 10.75
N GLY A 909 -58.60 -8.68 10.53
CA GLY A 909 -58.80 -8.10 9.21
C GLY A 909 -60.25 -8.26 8.73
N ASP A 910 -60.45 -9.00 7.66
CA ASP A 910 -61.73 -9.23 6.97
C ASP A 910 -62.44 -10.53 7.38
N ARG A 911 -61.99 -11.16 8.47
CA ARG A 911 -62.51 -12.44 8.97
C ARG A 911 -62.58 -12.49 10.49
N ILE A 912 -63.37 -13.43 11.01
CA ILE A 912 -63.47 -13.75 12.42
C ILE A 912 -62.70 -15.06 12.67
N LEU A 913 -61.83 -15.05 13.68
CA LEU A 913 -61.14 -16.23 14.18
C LEU A 913 -61.74 -16.64 15.51
N ALA A 914 -62.13 -17.91 15.64
CA ALA A 914 -62.69 -18.46 16.87
C ALA A 914 -61.83 -19.60 17.43
N VAL A 915 -61.65 -19.60 18.75
CA VAL A 915 -60.88 -20.63 19.47
C VAL A 915 -61.80 -21.62 20.18
N LYS A 916 -61.36 -22.88 20.26
CA LYS A 916 -62.11 -24.00 20.86
C LYS A 916 -61.30 -24.75 21.92
N ASP A 917 -61.99 -25.42 22.84
CA ASP A 917 -61.48 -26.09 24.06
C ASP A 917 -60.32 -27.08 23.90
N SER A 918 -59.99 -27.51 22.68
CA SER A 918 -58.72 -28.14 22.30
C SER A 918 -58.45 -27.82 20.83
N ALA A 919 -57.32 -27.18 20.53
CA ALA A 919 -57.07 -26.61 19.20
C ALA A 919 -55.64 -26.87 18.68
N THR A 920 -55.56 -27.45 17.49
CA THR A 920 -54.37 -27.38 16.60
C THR A 920 -54.61 -26.42 15.43
N TYR A 921 -55.77 -25.75 15.41
CA TYR A 921 -56.19 -24.76 14.42
C TYR A 921 -57.26 -23.85 15.01
N LEU A 922 -57.41 -22.65 14.45
CA LEU A 922 -58.54 -21.75 14.71
C LEU A 922 -59.63 -21.95 13.66
N LEU A 923 -60.90 -21.75 14.04
CA LEU A 923 -62.01 -21.74 13.08
C LEU A 923 -62.13 -20.35 12.47
N GLN A 924 -62.39 -20.30 11.15
CA GLN A 924 -62.55 -19.05 10.41
C GLN A 924 -64.02 -18.88 10.00
N TYR A 925 -64.52 -17.65 10.15
CA TYR A 925 -65.83 -17.22 9.67
C TYR A 925 -65.67 -15.91 8.90
N HIS A 926 -66.59 -15.66 7.96
CA HIS A 926 -66.77 -14.32 7.40
C HIS A 926 -67.28 -13.36 8.48
N LEU A 927 -67.14 -12.04 8.26
CA LEU A 927 -67.60 -11.03 9.23
C LEU A 927 -69.10 -11.12 9.53
N ASP A 928 -69.92 -11.61 8.59
CA ASP A 928 -71.36 -11.82 8.77
C ASP A 928 -71.71 -13.07 9.60
N GLY A 929 -70.69 -13.85 10.00
CA GLY A 929 -70.84 -15.07 10.80
C GLY A 929 -71.13 -16.33 10.00
N SER A 930 -71.06 -16.29 8.66
CA SER A 930 -71.13 -17.49 7.80
C SER A 930 -69.79 -18.23 7.70
N ILE A 931 -69.84 -19.53 7.43
CA ILE A 931 -68.65 -20.38 7.24
C ILE A 931 -68.13 -20.25 5.81
N PRO A 932 -66.80 -20.17 5.57
CA PRO A 932 -66.23 -20.17 4.23
C PRO A 932 -66.61 -21.41 3.40
N ASP A 933 -66.95 -21.20 2.13
CA ASP A 933 -67.35 -22.27 1.21
C ASP A 933 -66.25 -23.32 1.03
N ASP A 934 -65.00 -22.88 0.78
CA ASP A 934 -63.84 -23.77 0.64
C ASP A 934 -63.44 -24.33 2.01
N ALA A 935 -63.41 -25.66 2.12
CA ALA A 935 -63.00 -26.36 3.32
C ALA A 935 -61.58 -26.01 3.80
N ARG A 936 -60.68 -25.56 2.90
CA ARG A 936 -59.32 -25.13 3.23
C ARG A 936 -59.29 -23.81 3.99
N ASP A 937 -60.26 -22.94 3.75
CA ASP A 937 -60.33 -21.61 4.34
C ASP A 937 -61.12 -21.58 5.66
N ARG A 938 -61.80 -22.68 6.01
CA ARG A 938 -62.57 -22.80 7.27
C ARG A 938 -61.70 -22.88 8.52
N THR A 939 -60.41 -23.17 8.37
CA THR A 939 -59.49 -23.36 9.50
C THR A 939 -58.17 -22.66 9.26
N LEU A 940 -57.58 -22.07 10.31
CA LEU A 940 -56.20 -21.58 10.29
C LEU A 940 -55.33 -22.57 11.10
N PRO A 941 -54.50 -23.40 10.45
CA PRO A 941 -53.65 -24.36 11.16
C PRO A 941 -52.62 -23.65 12.04
N LEU A 942 -52.38 -24.19 13.24
CA LEU A 942 -51.36 -23.73 14.17
C LEU A 942 -50.17 -24.70 14.13
N TYR A 943 -49.00 -24.20 13.76
CA TYR A 943 -47.76 -24.98 13.63
C TYR A 943 -46.89 -24.79 14.87
N PHE A 944 -46.63 -25.88 15.58
CA PHE A 944 -45.83 -25.91 16.80
C PHE A 944 -44.42 -26.45 16.54
N PRO A 945 -43.39 -26.01 17.30
CA PRO A 945 -41.99 -26.34 17.02
C PRO A 945 -41.59 -27.80 17.39
N ALA A 946 -42.42 -28.57 18.11
CA ALA A 946 -42.20 -29.98 18.43
C ALA A 946 -43.53 -30.73 18.69
N SER A 947 -43.54 -32.06 18.57
CA SER A 947 -44.75 -32.92 18.62
C SER A 947 -45.53 -32.94 19.95
N ASN A 948 -45.03 -32.29 21.01
CA ASN A 948 -45.66 -32.24 22.34
C ASN A 948 -46.21 -30.86 22.73
N TYR A 949 -46.06 -29.83 21.88
CA TYR A 949 -46.69 -28.52 22.09
C TYR A 949 -48.02 -28.51 21.32
N ALA A 950 -49.14 -28.65 22.01
CA ALA A 950 -50.48 -28.45 21.46
C ALA A 950 -51.32 -27.70 22.51
N LEU A 951 -52.31 -26.92 22.10
CA LEU A 951 -53.21 -26.24 23.05
C LEU A 951 -54.09 -27.29 23.75
N LYS A 952 -54.13 -27.26 25.08
CA LYS A 952 -54.83 -28.23 25.93
C LYS A 952 -56.20 -27.75 26.35
N SER A 953 -56.30 -26.49 26.76
CA SER A 953 -57.58 -25.86 27.12
C SER A 953 -57.54 -24.36 26.80
N PRO A 954 -57.48 -23.98 25.52
CA PRO A 954 -57.42 -22.58 25.15
C PRO A 954 -58.77 -21.90 25.39
N GLU A 955 -58.75 -20.67 25.89
CA GLU A 955 -59.96 -19.97 26.34
C GLU A 955 -60.14 -18.59 25.70
N GLY A 956 -59.08 -17.89 25.33
CA GLY A 956 -59.14 -16.52 24.82
C GLY A 956 -58.32 -16.36 23.55
N VAL A 957 -58.74 -15.47 22.66
CA VAL A 957 -58.02 -15.19 21.41
C VAL A 957 -58.04 -13.69 21.07
N ALA A 958 -56.91 -13.15 20.66
CA ALA A 958 -56.82 -11.78 20.13
C ALA A 958 -55.80 -11.70 18.98
N VAL A 959 -55.94 -10.68 18.13
CA VAL A 959 -55.02 -10.43 16.99
C VAL A 959 -54.58 -8.97 16.98
N ASP A 960 -53.28 -8.72 16.85
CA ASP A 960 -52.73 -7.36 16.70
C ASP A 960 -52.73 -6.88 15.24
N SER A 961 -52.48 -5.59 15.02
CA SER A 961 -52.45 -4.98 13.68
C SER A 961 -51.35 -5.54 12.76
N SER A 962 -50.32 -6.19 13.33
CA SER A 962 -49.27 -6.90 12.59
C SER A 962 -49.68 -8.32 12.21
N GLY A 963 -50.87 -8.77 12.64
CA GLY A 963 -51.41 -10.09 12.37
C GLY A 963 -50.91 -11.18 13.31
N HIS A 964 -50.24 -10.85 14.42
CA HIS A 964 -49.90 -11.87 15.42
C HIS A 964 -51.14 -12.31 16.18
N ILE A 965 -51.21 -13.60 16.48
CA ILE A 965 -52.36 -14.25 17.11
C ILE A 965 -51.97 -14.69 18.51
N TYR A 966 -52.71 -14.22 19.51
CA TYR A 966 -52.50 -14.47 20.93
C TYR A 966 -53.58 -15.40 21.44
N ILE A 967 -53.20 -16.52 22.07
CA ILE A 967 -54.14 -17.52 22.56
C ILE A 967 -53.82 -17.88 24.00
N THR A 968 -54.74 -17.67 24.93
CA THR A 968 -54.58 -18.12 26.33
C THR A 968 -54.93 -19.60 26.44
N ASP A 969 -54.13 -20.35 27.18
CA ASP A 969 -54.33 -21.77 27.51
C ASP A 969 -54.39 -21.95 29.01
N VAL A 970 -55.57 -22.34 29.49
CA VAL A 970 -55.88 -22.49 30.91
C VAL A 970 -55.11 -23.62 31.56
N ASP A 971 -54.99 -24.75 30.90
CA ASP A 971 -54.37 -25.94 31.49
C ASP A 971 -52.84 -25.90 31.38
N GLN A 972 -52.33 -25.12 30.44
CA GLN A 972 -50.90 -24.82 30.36
C GLN A 972 -50.48 -23.58 31.15
N ASN A 973 -51.44 -22.81 31.69
CA ASN A 973 -51.19 -21.53 32.37
C ASN A 973 -50.33 -20.58 31.52
N GLN A 974 -50.61 -20.54 30.22
CA GLN A 974 -49.75 -19.95 29.21
C GLN A 974 -50.55 -19.09 28.23
N LEU A 975 -49.89 -18.10 27.63
CA LEU A 975 -50.36 -17.38 26.45
C LEU A 975 -49.43 -17.70 25.29
N PHE A 976 -49.95 -18.34 24.24
CA PHE A 976 -49.22 -18.68 23.02
C PHE A 976 -49.32 -17.54 22.01
N ILE A 977 -48.22 -17.25 21.33
CA ILE A 977 -48.16 -16.23 20.28
C ILE A 977 -47.77 -16.90 18.96
N PHE A 978 -48.57 -16.67 17.93
CA PHE A 978 -48.36 -17.15 16.57
C PHE A 978 -48.26 -15.97 15.59
N ASP A 979 -47.63 -16.18 14.43
CA ASP A 979 -47.74 -15.24 13.32
C ASP A 979 -49.08 -15.37 12.58
N SER A 980 -49.31 -14.51 11.58
CA SER A 980 -50.54 -14.47 10.80
C SER A 980 -50.81 -15.74 9.98
N ASN A 981 -49.78 -16.56 9.77
CA ASN A 981 -49.86 -17.86 9.09
C ASN A 981 -49.99 -19.03 10.09
N GLY A 982 -50.17 -18.74 11.38
CA GLY A 982 -50.31 -19.73 12.44
C GLY A 982 -49.00 -20.39 12.85
N ARG A 983 -47.82 -19.86 12.47
CA ARG A 983 -46.54 -20.41 12.93
C ARG A 983 -46.21 -19.91 14.32
N PHE A 984 -45.82 -20.83 15.21
CA PHE A 984 -45.47 -20.52 16.59
C PHE A 984 -44.30 -19.53 16.66
N ARG A 985 -44.47 -18.47 17.45
CA ARG A 985 -43.41 -17.48 17.75
C ARG A 985 -42.86 -17.62 19.16
N SER A 986 -43.73 -17.61 20.15
CA SER A 986 -43.32 -17.63 21.56
C SER A 986 -44.47 -18.01 22.49
N VAL A 987 -44.16 -18.14 23.78
CA VAL A 987 -45.14 -18.37 24.83
C VAL A 987 -44.80 -17.51 26.05
N ILE A 988 -45.84 -17.02 26.73
CA ILE A 988 -45.74 -16.24 27.97
C ILE A 988 -46.38 -17.05 29.12
N GLY A 989 -45.74 -17.10 30.28
CA GLY A 989 -46.20 -17.82 31.48
C GLY A 989 -45.56 -19.21 31.67
N ASN A 990 -45.09 -19.52 32.89
CA ASN A 990 -44.71 -20.87 33.34
C ASN A 990 -44.52 -20.94 34.88
N ILE A 991 -44.44 -22.16 35.46
CA ILE A 991 -44.13 -22.41 36.89
C ILE A 991 -42.72 -21.90 37.21
N ALA A 992 -42.60 -21.14 38.31
CA ALA A 992 -41.39 -20.49 38.79
C ALA A 992 -40.10 -21.32 38.59
N THR A 993 -39.29 -20.94 37.61
CA THR A 993 -37.84 -21.02 37.75
C THR A 993 -37.39 -19.61 38.07
N VAL A 994 -37.15 -19.34 39.35
CA VAL A 994 -36.50 -18.12 39.80
C VAL A 994 -35.08 -18.17 39.27
N GLN A 995 -34.88 -17.67 38.05
CA GLN A 995 -33.62 -17.02 37.73
C GLN A 995 -33.72 -15.62 38.32
N ASN A 996 -32.59 -15.07 38.80
CA ASN A 996 -32.45 -13.77 39.46
C ASN A 996 -32.85 -12.61 38.54
N ASP A 997 -34.11 -12.59 38.12
CA ASP A 997 -34.66 -11.61 37.22
C ASP A 997 -35.22 -10.47 38.07
N THR A 998 -34.71 -9.27 37.81
CA THR A 998 -35.05 -8.05 38.55
C THR A 998 -36.44 -7.49 38.20
N ILE A 999 -37.13 -8.09 37.22
CA ILE A 999 -38.51 -7.76 36.82
C ILE A 999 -39.35 -9.03 36.94
N PRO A 1000 -40.52 -9.00 37.59
CA PRO A 1000 -41.41 -10.15 37.65
C PRO A 1000 -41.88 -10.52 36.23
N LYS A 1001 -41.54 -11.73 35.77
CA LYS A 1001 -42.24 -12.35 34.65
C LYS A 1001 -43.62 -12.80 35.12
N VAL A 1002 -44.62 -12.64 34.26
CA VAL A 1002 -45.98 -12.99 34.60
C VAL A 1002 -46.10 -14.49 34.83
N SER A 1003 -46.79 -14.87 35.90
CA SER A 1003 -47.23 -16.24 36.13
C SER A 1003 -48.74 -16.22 36.14
N PHE A 1004 -49.34 -16.82 35.12
CA PHE A 1004 -50.79 -16.90 35.03
C PHE A 1004 -51.32 -18.03 35.90
N PHE A 1005 -52.46 -17.82 36.52
CA PHE A 1005 -53.21 -18.88 37.18
C PHE A 1005 -54.55 -19.09 36.48
N ARG A 1006 -54.57 -20.02 35.53
CA ARG A 1006 -55.69 -20.35 34.64
C ARG A 1006 -56.14 -19.11 33.82
N PRO A 1007 -55.29 -18.61 32.91
CA PRO A 1007 -55.58 -17.43 32.10
C PRO A 1007 -56.78 -17.67 31.18
N LYS A 1008 -57.74 -16.74 31.14
CA LYS A 1008 -59.03 -16.92 30.46
C LYS A 1008 -59.13 -16.10 29.19
N ARG A 1009 -59.12 -14.77 29.27
CA ARG A 1009 -59.32 -13.87 28.11
C ARG A 1009 -58.13 -12.97 27.92
N VAL A 1010 -57.89 -12.55 26.68
CA VAL A 1010 -56.80 -11.66 26.31
C VAL A 1010 -57.35 -10.50 25.48
N ALA A 1011 -56.94 -9.27 25.80
CA ALA A 1011 -57.18 -8.09 24.99
C ALA A 1011 -55.87 -7.35 24.73
N LEU A 1012 -55.83 -6.58 23.64
CA LEU A 1012 -54.63 -5.91 23.15
C LEU A 1012 -54.84 -4.41 23.12
N ALA A 1013 -53.87 -3.65 23.60
CA ALA A 1013 -53.78 -2.21 23.34
C ALA A 1013 -52.56 -1.93 22.46
N GLU A 1014 -52.80 -1.28 21.33
CA GLU A 1014 -51.77 -0.90 20.36
C GLU A 1014 -51.60 0.62 20.33
N ASP A 1015 -50.37 1.05 20.07
CA ASP A 1015 -50.05 2.46 19.93
C ASP A 1015 -50.26 2.91 18.49
N TYR A 1016 -51.43 3.44 18.17
CA TYR A 1016 -51.71 4.00 16.83
C TYR A 1016 -51.23 5.46 16.68
N GLU A 1017 -50.96 6.14 17.79
CA GLU A 1017 -50.52 7.54 17.77
C GLU A 1017 -49.01 7.67 17.54
N GLY A 1018 -48.23 6.73 18.05
CA GLY A 1018 -46.77 6.74 17.93
C GLY A 1018 -46.09 7.98 18.54
N VAL A 1019 -44.80 8.12 18.28
CA VAL A 1019 -43.97 9.25 18.66
C VAL A 1019 -43.16 9.70 17.45
N ASN A 1020 -43.18 11.00 17.14
CA ASN A 1020 -42.39 11.57 16.04
C ASN A 1020 -40.94 11.81 16.50
N ILE A 1021 -39.99 11.39 15.67
CA ILE A 1021 -38.54 11.58 15.86
C ILE A 1021 -37.97 12.06 14.53
N GLY A 1022 -37.70 13.36 14.43
CA GLY A 1022 -37.46 13.99 13.13
C GLY A 1022 -38.65 13.75 12.19
N ASP A 1023 -38.36 13.23 10.99
CA ASP A 1023 -39.38 12.89 9.98
C ASP A 1023 -39.96 11.47 10.14
N THR A 1024 -39.48 10.69 11.11
CA THR A 1024 -39.87 9.29 11.29
C THR A 1024 -40.84 9.13 12.47
N ARG A 1025 -41.95 8.41 12.26
CA ARG A 1025 -42.91 8.05 13.32
C ARG A 1025 -42.61 6.65 13.85
N VAL A 1026 -42.45 6.53 15.17
CA VAL A 1026 -42.10 5.26 15.84
C VAL A 1026 -43.19 4.86 16.84
N TYR A 1027 -43.62 3.61 16.80
CA TYR A 1027 -44.72 3.09 17.63
C TYR A 1027 -44.21 2.28 18.82
N ARG A 1028 -44.94 2.34 19.94
CA ARG A 1028 -44.62 1.59 21.17
C ARG A 1028 -45.13 0.13 21.10
N PRO A 1029 -44.51 -0.80 21.85
CA PRO A 1029 -44.89 -2.22 21.85
C PRO A 1029 -46.35 -2.50 22.23
N VAL A 1030 -46.95 -3.58 21.72
CA VAL A 1030 -48.31 -4.00 22.08
C VAL A 1030 -48.39 -4.36 23.56
N LEU A 1031 -49.44 -3.89 24.23
CA LEU A 1031 -49.76 -4.25 25.60
C LEU A 1031 -50.81 -5.36 25.63
N LEU A 1032 -50.55 -6.40 26.41
CA LEU A 1032 -51.41 -7.56 26.58
C LEU A 1032 -52.13 -7.45 27.92
N PHE A 1033 -53.45 -7.61 27.90
CA PHE A 1033 -54.30 -7.64 29.08
C PHE A 1033 -54.88 -9.04 29.21
N VAL A 1034 -54.50 -9.78 30.24
CA VAL A 1034 -54.89 -11.19 30.42
C VAL A 1034 -55.64 -11.38 31.73
N THR A 1035 -56.89 -11.84 31.67
CA THR A 1035 -57.66 -12.21 32.88
C THR A 1035 -57.25 -13.58 33.38
N ASP A 1036 -57.21 -13.77 34.68
CA ASP A 1036 -57.01 -15.08 35.30
C ASP A 1036 -57.75 -15.18 36.65
N ARG A 1037 -57.48 -16.21 37.46
CA ARG A 1037 -58.13 -16.38 38.78
C ARG A 1037 -57.69 -15.36 39.83
N THR A 1038 -56.60 -14.64 39.61
CA THR A 1038 -56.03 -13.64 40.53
C THR A 1038 -56.45 -12.22 40.18
N GLY A 1039 -56.78 -11.95 38.93
CA GLY A 1039 -57.18 -10.63 38.46
C GLY A 1039 -56.89 -10.43 36.99
N ILE A 1040 -56.39 -9.25 36.63
CA ILE A 1040 -56.00 -8.87 35.27
C ILE A 1040 -54.52 -8.53 35.27
N HIS A 1041 -53.76 -9.23 34.45
CA HIS A 1041 -52.33 -8.98 34.24
C HIS A 1041 -52.15 -8.11 33.01
N VAL A 1042 -51.37 -7.04 33.15
CA VAL A 1042 -50.96 -6.18 32.03
C VAL A 1042 -49.49 -6.45 31.75
N THR A 1043 -49.17 -6.94 30.56
CA THR A 1043 -47.80 -7.32 30.18
C THR A 1043 -47.41 -6.77 28.82
N ASN A 1044 -46.11 -6.77 28.54
CA ASN A 1044 -45.65 -6.66 27.15
C ASN A 1044 -45.67 -8.04 26.45
N GLN A 1045 -45.28 -8.07 25.17
CA GLN A 1045 -45.19 -9.29 24.36
C GLN A 1045 -44.10 -10.28 24.81
N ASP A 1046 -43.19 -9.86 25.70
CA ASP A 1046 -42.16 -10.70 26.29
C ASP A 1046 -42.58 -11.27 27.67
N GLY A 1047 -43.77 -10.90 28.17
CA GLY A 1047 -44.30 -11.37 29.45
C GLY A 1047 -43.81 -10.64 30.69
N ASP A 1048 -43.19 -9.47 30.53
CA ASP A 1048 -42.83 -8.62 31.66
C ASP A 1048 -44.11 -8.02 32.27
N VAL A 1049 -44.28 -8.17 33.58
CA VAL A 1049 -45.43 -7.59 34.29
C VAL A 1049 -45.26 -6.08 34.36
N LEU A 1050 -46.21 -5.37 33.78
CA LEU A 1050 -46.30 -3.92 33.85
C LEU A 1050 -47.22 -3.50 34.99
N GLU A 1051 -48.39 -4.13 35.10
CA GLU A 1051 -49.39 -3.84 36.14
C GLU A 1051 -50.23 -5.09 36.44
N HIS A 1052 -50.78 -5.17 37.65
CA HIS A 1052 -51.73 -6.22 38.04
C HIS A 1052 -52.93 -5.61 38.75
N ILE A 1053 -54.13 -5.89 38.23
CA ILE A 1053 -55.39 -5.46 38.83
C ILE A 1053 -55.97 -6.67 39.57
N PRO A 1054 -55.82 -6.77 40.90
CA PRO A 1054 -56.26 -7.95 41.64
C PRO A 1054 -57.79 -8.01 41.71
N ASN A 1055 -58.31 -9.23 41.85
CA ASN A 1055 -59.67 -9.42 42.35
C ASN A 1055 -59.78 -8.89 43.80
N THR A 1056 -60.99 -8.55 44.26
CA THR A 1056 -61.22 -8.33 45.70
C THR A 1056 -60.93 -9.62 46.47
N GLU A 1057 -60.41 -9.52 47.71
CA GLU A 1057 -59.82 -10.65 48.46
C GLU A 1057 -60.72 -11.90 48.56
N ASP A 1058 -62.04 -11.73 48.53
CA ASP A 1058 -63.03 -12.79 48.68
C ASP A 1058 -63.55 -13.40 47.36
N GLN A 1059 -63.11 -12.92 46.18
CA GLN A 1059 -63.76 -13.23 44.89
C GLN A 1059 -62.78 -13.66 43.78
N LYS A 1060 -62.25 -14.89 43.86
CA LYS A 1060 -61.30 -15.41 42.84
C LYS A 1060 -61.98 -15.70 41.50
N GLY A 1061 -61.44 -15.11 40.42
CA GLY A 1061 -61.79 -15.42 39.04
C GLY A 1061 -63.12 -14.85 38.56
N ILE A 1062 -63.57 -13.74 39.15
CA ILE A 1062 -64.77 -12.99 38.77
C ILE A 1062 -64.64 -12.27 37.43
N PHE A 1063 -63.44 -11.79 37.10
CA PHE A 1063 -63.14 -11.23 35.80
C PHE A 1063 -63.05 -12.36 34.79
N TYR A 1064 -63.93 -12.28 33.79
CA TYR A 1064 -64.05 -13.30 32.77
C TYR A 1064 -63.55 -12.76 31.45
N ASP A 1065 -64.31 -11.84 30.84
CA ASP A 1065 -63.97 -11.23 29.56
C ASP A 1065 -63.66 -9.74 29.68
N LEU A 1066 -62.91 -9.20 28.72
CA LEU A 1066 -62.42 -7.83 28.76
C LEU A 1066 -62.21 -7.23 27.37
N ILE A 1067 -62.28 -5.90 27.32
CA ILE A 1067 -61.80 -5.09 26.20
C ILE A 1067 -61.04 -3.88 26.70
N VAL A 1068 -60.12 -3.38 25.89
CA VAL A 1068 -59.34 -2.18 26.18
C VAL A 1068 -59.47 -1.17 25.05
N GLN A 1069 -59.60 0.11 25.41
CA GLN A 1069 -59.60 1.23 24.49
C GLN A 1069 -58.47 2.20 24.86
N GLY A 1070 -57.76 2.74 23.87
CA GLY A 1070 -56.61 3.61 24.09
C GLY A 1070 -55.32 2.85 24.46
N TYR A 1071 -54.23 3.58 24.70
CA TYR A 1071 -52.89 3.01 24.91
C TYR A 1071 -52.13 3.70 26.05
N GLY A 1072 -51.45 2.92 26.87
CA GLY A 1072 -50.70 3.43 28.03
C GLY A 1072 -51.59 4.19 29.01
N LYS A 1073 -51.25 5.45 29.32
CA LYS A 1073 -52.02 6.28 30.25
C LYS A 1073 -53.45 6.62 29.78
N SER A 1074 -53.75 6.46 28.50
CA SER A 1074 -55.11 6.69 27.97
C SER A 1074 -55.97 5.43 27.99
N CYS A 1075 -55.42 4.29 28.42
CA CYS A 1075 -56.16 3.03 28.48
C CYS A 1075 -57.42 3.16 29.36
N GLN A 1076 -58.53 2.72 28.78
CA GLN A 1076 -59.79 2.46 29.45
C GLN A 1076 -60.07 0.97 29.30
N LEU A 1077 -60.18 0.28 30.42
CA LEU A 1077 -60.33 -1.16 30.50
C LEU A 1077 -61.75 -1.47 30.99
N PHE A 1078 -62.47 -2.28 30.23
CA PHE A 1078 -63.83 -2.70 30.53
C PHE A 1078 -63.85 -4.21 30.69
N VAL A 1079 -64.43 -4.69 31.78
CA VAL A 1079 -64.28 -6.08 32.21
C VAL A 1079 -65.61 -6.63 32.65
N TRP A 1080 -66.01 -7.79 32.12
CA TRP A 1080 -67.22 -8.48 32.55
C TRP A 1080 -66.97 -9.15 33.91
N ASN A 1081 -67.66 -8.65 34.94
CA ASN A 1081 -67.70 -9.29 36.25
C ASN A 1081 -68.80 -10.35 36.25
N ARG A 1082 -68.41 -11.61 36.15
CA ARG A 1082 -69.34 -12.74 36.03
C ARG A 1082 -70.20 -12.96 37.28
N GLN A 1083 -69.71 -12.58 38.46
CA GLN A 1083 -70.48 -12.70 39.70
C GLN A 1083 -71.47 -11.54 39.87
N ALA A 1084 -71.03 -10.33 39.56
CA ALA A 1084 -71.85 -9.13 39.70
C ALA A 1084 -72.81 -8.92 38.52
N GLY A 1085 -72.61 -9.64 37.41
CA GLY A 1085 -73.49 -9.61 36.25
C GLY A 1085 -73.51 -8.29 35.48
N HIS A 1086 -72.45 -7.49 35.59
CA HIS A 1086 -72.31 -6.20 34.90
C HIS A 1086 -70.84 -5.92 34.54
N VAL A 1087 -70.62 -4.90 33.71
CA VAL A 1087 -69.28 -4.45 33.30
C VAL A 1087 -68.66 -3.54 34.36
N GLU A 1088 -67.43 -3.85 34.78
CA GLU A 1088 -66.59 -2.96 35.58
C GLU A 1088 -65.67 -2.12 34.68
N TRP A 1089 -65.56 -0.83 34.98
CA TRP A 1089 -64.73 0.12 34.24
C TRP A 1089 -63.52 0.55 35.06
N PHE A 1090 -62.33 0.46 34.45
CA PHE A 1090 -61.06 0.91 34.99
C PHE A 1090 -60.42 1.94 34.04
N LYS A 1091 -59.89 3.01 34.61
CA LYS A 1091 -59.16 4.04 33.87
C LYS A 1091 -57.69 4.06 34.29
N ALA A 1092 -56.78 4.13 33.32
CA ALA A 1092 -55.36 4.28 33.59
C ALA A 1092 -55.02 5.70 34.08
N GLU A 1093 -54.18 5.79 35.10
CA GLU A 1093 -53.63 7.03 35.66
C GLU A 1093 -52.09 6.90 35.73
N PRO A 1094 -51.31 7.91 35.29
CA PRO A 1094 -49.85 7.86 35.39
C PRO A 1094 -49.36 7.72 36.85
N VAL A 1095 -48.33 6.90 37.06
CA VAL A 1095 -47.62 6.85 38.35
C VAL A 1095 -46.72 8.07 38.45
N LYS A 1096 -46.93 8.89 39.48
CA LYS A 1096 -46.20 10.17 39.70
C LYS A 1096 -44.76 9.98 40.14
#